data_AF-A0A139SKE9-F1
#
_entry.id   AF-A0A139SKE9-F1
#
_cell.length_a   1.000
_cell.length_b   1.000
_cell.length_c   1.000
_cell.angle_alpha   90.00
_cell.angle_beta   90.00
_cell.angle_gamma   90.00
#
_symmetry.space_group_name_H-M   'P 1'
#
loop_
_entity.id
_entity.type
_entity.pdbx_description
1 polymer ?
#
loop_
_entity_poly.entity_id
_entity_poly.type
_entity_poly.pdbx_seq_one_letter_code
_entity_poly.pdbx_strand_id
1 'polypeptide(L)'
;MLLVWRGFMRSLLLAVLFGGLTLFGGAGSWLHGQIILNNDSVLLLTEDFTGGLGTGPGEVTWAGSGGFAAVGGDRSVRIGDSTAIIDWDAPNFIGSGRTLILGDPNADGTLIWDNAINLGFTNRSIRVVHGTGNTTRADARFDRALRGNFLTIEGNGRLDITANNPNLRQAILIYGAELRLNDKGKFGGLRSIQIYNGGTLTLDNAGTSDSATGGQYSADRLLDNGSIRLEAGSFRYIGQTEAGDSVERLALIDLYLGSSTIDIINNRLGFVTEVRVGRLRQMSPGATLNFISSSGVSRFGDGATLRVEQALADFGGILPYATVSGEDWASLGLANSDGRPIVAYFGYNTGAQDSWGPTTNASPIADQVLSGSRNINSLRLTDGRQVDLSGRTLLVSASALLSVGAADTTIHSGTLNLLNQAYVHVYNTGASGLTISSRIIGRGLTKTGPGHLTLSGAVSNQIIGSIYVNEGLLILNKSAGVAAIHQASAGRIEIGDRRHSATLRLDKSEQISNSMNVWLRGGFADTARYVGQEVEGVLHFNGAGGAGLTETFRELVVLGRGVVDFQGGTLASPNWLILDDLKVFHSEGSSVLLVRNWVDLEDRLLVRRSGGDLAASLPYIHFEGYAPGAITRDYDAQFWEVVPAPEASTCGAVFGAVGLGLWARRRRQLKGI
;
A
#
# COMPACT_ATOMS: atom_id res chain seq x y z
N MET A 1 35.37 -63.30 -20.62
CA MET A 1 34.04 -63.22 -21.25
C MET A 1 33.95 -61.84 -21.91
N LEU A 2 33.62 -61.81 -23.20
CA LEU A 2 34.05 -60.84 -24.24
C LEU A 2 33.42 -59.42 -24.20
N LEU A 3 34.25 -58.44 -24.59
CA LEU A 3 34.07 -57.23 -25.44
C LEU A 3 32.68 -56.56 -25.69
N VAL A 4 32.69 -55.23 -25.51
CA VAL A 4 32.25 -54.11 -26.39
C VAL A 4 30.79 -53.98 -26.82
N TRP A 5 30.17 -52.82 -26.47
CA TRP A 5 29.43 -52.00 -27.45
C TRP A 5 29.45 -50.50 -27.09
N ARG A 6 29.99 -49.69 -28.00
CA ARG A 6 29.77 -48.23 -28.07
C ARG A 6 28.36 -48.00 -28.59
N GLY A 7 27.56 -47.20 -27.88
CA GLY A 7 26.20 -46.82 -28.30
C GLY A 7 25.93 -45.36 -28.00
N PHE A 8 25.96 -44.56 -29.06
CA PHE A 8 25.59 -43.15 -29.13
C PHE A 8 24.14 -42.98 -28.62
N MET A 9 23.93 -42.29 -27.49
CA MET A 9 22.66 -41.63 -27.19
C MET A 9 22.96 -40.16 -26.87
N ARG A 10 22.78 -39.31 -27.89
CA ARG A 10 22.48 -37.89 -27.68
C ARG A 10 21.13 -37.81 -26.98
N SER A 11 21.13 -37.73 -25.66
CA SER A 11 19.94 -37.34 -24.90
C SER A 11 19.81 -35.82 -24.99
N LEU A 12 18.90 -35.37 -25.85
CA LEU A 12 18.40 -33.99 -25.88
C LEU A 12 17.65 -33.76 -24.55
N LEU A 13 18.33 -33.22 -23.54
CA LEU A 13 17.69 -32.86 -22.28
C LEU A 13 17.08 -31.46 -22.45
N LEU A 14 15.77 -31.40 -22.66
CA LEU A 14 15.00 -30.17 -22.65
C LEU A 14 14.76 -29.76 -21.19
N ALA A 15 15.38 -28.68 -20.72
CA ALA A 15 15.08 -28.09 -19.42
C ALA A 15 13.88 -27.15 -19.59
N VAL A 16 12.66 -27.68 -19.47
CA VAL A 16 11.46 -26.84 -19.34
C VAL A 16 11.27 -26.52 -17.86
N LEU A 17 11.47 -25.26 -17.48
CA LEU A 17 11.24 -24.82 -16.11
C LEU A 17 9.74 -24.58 -15.91
N PHE A 18 9.12 -25.39 -15.05
CA PHE A 18 7.76 -25.20 -14.58
C PHE A 18 7.79 -24.90 -13.08
N GLY A 19 7.51 -23.65 -12.69
CA GLY A 19 7.11 -23.30 -11.32
C GLY A 19 8.01 -23.78 -10.17
N GLY A 20 9.33 -23.89 -10.35
CA GLY A 20 10.23 -24.40 -9.31
C GLY A 20 11.71 -24.06 -9.52
N LEU A 21 12.39 -23.87 -8.38
CA LEU A 21 13.79 -23.52 -8.15
C LEU A 21 14.77 -24.45 -8.89
N THR A 22 15.76 -23.91 -9.61
CA THR A 22 16.92 -24.69 -10.08
C THR A 22 18.20 -23.87 -9.92
N LEU A 23 19.15 -24.41 -9.15
CA LEU A 23 20.47 -23.82 -8.90
C LEU A 23 21.43 -24.27 -10.01
N PHE A 24 22.09 -23.33 -10.70
CA PHE A 24 23.09 -23.67 -11.73
C PHE A 24 24.46 -23.09 -11.37
N GLY A 25 25.46 -23.97 -11.29
CA GLY A 25 26.86 -23.58 -11.15
C GLY A 25 27.82 -24.56 -11.82
N GLY A 26 28.70 -24.04 -12.69
CA GLY A 26 29.88 -24.73 -13.18
C GLY A 26 30.57 -24.01 -14.33
N ALA A 27 31.70 -23.37 -14.03
CA ALA A 27 32.58 -22.78 -15.03
C ALA A 27 33.11 -23.87 -15.99
N GLY A 28 32.51 -23.92 -17.18
CA GLY A 28 32.92 -24.82 -18.26
C GLY A 28 32.27 -26.21 -18.21
N SER A 29 31.41 -26.47 -19.19
CA SER A 29 30.75 -27.73 -19.56
C SER A 29 29.35 -27.99 -18.95
N TRP A 30 28.43 -28.35 -19.87
CA TRP A 30 27.12 -29.00 -19.68
C TRP A 30 25.81 -28.21 -19.93
N LEU A 31 25.78 -27.07 -20.64
CA LEU A 31 24.51 -26.66 -21.31
C LEU A 31 24.34 -27.43 -22.62
N HIS A 32 23.72 -28.62 -22.56
CA HIS A 32 23.35 -29.41 -23.76
C HIS A 32 21.94 -29.08 -24.29
N GLY A 33 21.21 -28.18 -23.63
CA GLY A 33 19.82 -27.86 -23.95
C GLY A 33 19.50 -26.37 -23.88
N GLN A 34 18.36 -26.02 -24.45
CA GLN A 34 17.74 -24.70 -24.39
C GLN A 34 17.27 -24.38 -22.95
N ILE A 35 17.35 -23.11 -22.56
CA ILE A 35 16.75 -22.59 -21.33
C ILE A 35 15.39 -21.98 -21.69
N ILE A 36 14.30 -22.52 -21.14
CA ILE A 36 12.94 -22.01 -21.38
C ILE A 36 12.40 -21.37 -20.09
N LEU A 37 12.11 -20.08 -20.16
CA LEU A 37 11.49 -19.31 -19.08
C LEU A 37 9.98 -19.18 -19.31
N ASN A 38 9.17 -19.65 -18.36
CA ASN A 38 7.71 -19.65 -18.44
C ASN A 38 7.06 -19.67 -17.05
N ASN A 39 5.79 -19.28 -16.95
CA ASN A 39 4.99 -19.32 -15.71
C ASN A 39 5.72 -18.71 -14.51
N ASP A 40 6.26 -17.50 -14.69
CA ASP A 40 7.01 -16.74 -13.69
C ASP A 40 8.29 -17.43 -13.18
N SER A 41 8.86 -18.37 -13.95
CA SER A 41 10.11 -19.05 -13.57
C SER A 41 11.30 -18.10 -13.52
N VAL A 42 12.12 -18.20 -12.49
CA VAL A 42 13.37 -17.44 -12.32
C VAL A 42 14.56 -18.40 -12.27
N LEU A 43 15.60 -18.11 -13.05
CA LEU A 43 16.85 -18.86 -13.07
C LEU A 43 17.82 -18.32 -12.00
N LEU A 44 18.24 -19.16 -11.06
CA LEU A 44 19.24 -18.78 -10.05
C LEU A 44 20.66 -18.95 -10.60
N LEU A 45 21.38 -17.84 -10.68
CA LEU A 45 22.74 -17.77 -11.20
C LEU A 45 23.75 -17.85 -10.06
N THR A 46 24.63 -18.85 -10.08
CA THR A 46 25.84 -18.85 -9.22
C THR A 46 27.09 -18.35 -9.95
N GLU A 47 26.97 -18.04 -11.25
CA GLU A 47 28.01 -17.45 -12.11
C GLU A 47 27.36 -16.53 -13.16
N ASP A 48 28.15 -15.67 -13.82
CA ASP A 48 27.62 -14.77 -14.83
C ASP A 48 27.04 -15.54 -16.03
N PHE A 49 25.93 -15.04 -16.56
CA PHE A 49 25.26 -15.62 -17.71
C PHE A 49 25.64 -14.84 -18.99
N THR A 50 26.11 -15.56 -20.02
CA THR A 50 26.24 -15.04 -21.39
C THR A 50 25.72 -16.09 -22.37
N GLY A 51 24.62 -15.79 -23.06
CA GLY A 51 23.98 -16.72 -23.99
C GLY A 51 23.04 -16.04 -24.98
N GLY A 52 22.83 -16.63 -26.15
CA GLY A 52 21.98 -16.07 -27.20
C GLY A 52 20.48 -16.21 -26.92
N LEU A 53 19.65 -15.52 -27.71
CA LEU A 53 18.21 -15.79 -27.79
C LEU A 53 17.97 -16.90 -28.81
N GLY A 54 17.25 -17.95 -28.42
CA GLY A 54 16.93 -19.04 -29.35
C GLY A 54 16.67 -20.38 -28.69
N THR A 55 16.61 -21.40 -29.55
CA THR A 55 16.25 -22.78 -29.20
C THR A 55 17.44 -23.73 -29.14
N GLY A 56 18.65 -23.22 -29.36
CA GLY A 56 19.89 -23.96 -29.32
C GLY A 56 20.42 -24.20 -27.89
N PRO A 57 21.44 -25.06 -27.75
CA PRO A 57 22.09 -25.30 -26.47
C PRO A 57 22.68 -24.03 -25.86
N GLY A 58 22.32 -23.73 -24.62
CA GLY A 58 22.78 -22.52 -23.91
C GLY A 58 22.10 -21.23 -24.35
N GLU A 59 21.14 -21.29 -25.27
CA GLU A 59 20.28 -20.17 -25.63
C GLU A 59 19.05 -20.10 -24.73
N VAL A 60 18.54 -18.88 -24.53
CA VAL A 60 17.36 -18.62 -23.71
C VAL A 60 16.16 -18.31 -24.59
N THR A 61 14.99 -18.79 -24.18
CA THR A 61 13.70 -18.40 -24.75
C THR A 61 12.68 -18.11 -23.65
N TRP A 62 11.99 -16.97 -23.77
CA TRP A 62 10.81 -16.67 -22.96
C TRP A 62 9.54 -17.21 -23.61
N ALA A 63 9.08 -18.36 -23.12
CA ALA A 63 7.77 -18.91 -23.48
C ALA A 63 6.62 -18.28 -22.67
N GLY A 64 6.93 -17.60 -21.55
CA GLY A 64 6.02 -16.80 -20.73
C GLY A 64 6.77 -15.70 -19.96
N SER A 65 6.20 -15.25 -18.84
CA SER A 65 6.91 -14.40 -17.88
C SER A 65 8.02 -15.18 -17.17
N GLY A 66 9.09 -14.50 -16.77
CA GLY A 66 10.24 -15.11 -16.08
C GLY A 66 11.50 -14.26 -16.15
N GLY A 67 12.59 -14.75 -15.56
CA GLY A 67 13.89 -14.08 -15.65
C GLY A 67 14.98 -14.73 -14.80
N PHE A 68 15.75 -13.94 -14.07
CA PHE A 68 17.00 -14.37 -13.41
C PHE A 68 17.11 -13.80 -11.99
N ALA A 69 17.95 -14.42 -11.16
CA ALA A 69 18.37 -13.89 -9.87
C ALA A 69 19.83 -14.28 -9.57
N ALA A 70 20.49 -13.53 -8.70
CA ALA A 70 21.90 -13.70 -8.37
C ALA A 70 22.09 -14.36 -6.99
N VAL A 71 22.87 -15.45 -6.95
CA VAL A 71 23.18 -16.21 -5.73
C VAL A 71 24.69 -16.37 -5.56
N GLY A 72 25.17 -16.23 -4.33
CA GLY A 72 26.58 -16.30 -3.96
C GLY A 72 27.38 -15.07 -4.39
N GLY A 73 26.73 -13.91 -4.55
CA GLY A 73 27.33 -12.65 -5.00
C GLY A 73 26.65 -12.04 -6.22
N ASP A 74 27.14 -10.88 -6.67
CA ASP A 74 26.60 -10.20 -7.86
C ASP A 74 26.81 -11.06 -9.12
N ARG A 75 25.81 -11.04 -10.01
CA ARG A 75 25.84 -11.79 -11.27
C ARG A 75 25.36 -10.94 -12.42
N SER A 76 26.09 -10.97 -13.51
CA SER A 76 25.70 -10.30 -14.74
C SER A 76 24.93 -11.24 -15.67
N VAL A 77 23.88 -10.71 -16.28
CA VAL A 77 23.17 -11.33 -17.40
C VAL A 77 23.47 -10.53 -18.66
N ARG A 78 24.07 -11.19 -19.64
CA ARG A 78 24.24 -10.70 -21.00
C ARG A 78 23.58 -11.66 -21.99
N ILE A 79 22.72 -11.12 -22.82
CA ILE A 79 22.10 -11.83 -23.94
C ILE A 79 22.89 -11.51 -25.21
N GLY A 80 23.43 -12.55 -25.84
CA GLY A 80 24.40 -12.45 -26.93
C GLY A 80 25.81 -12.11 -26.46
N ASP A 81 26.68 -11.76 -27.41
CA ASP A 81 28.11 -11.47 -27.20
C ASP A 81 28.43 -9.97 -27.07
N SER A 82 27.40 -9.11 -27.03
CA SER A 82 27.53 -7.66 -26.96
C SER A 82 26.51 -7.05 -26.00
N THR A 83 26.70 -5.76 -25.68
CA THR A 83 25.76 -4.95 -24.87
C THR A 83 24.70 -4.27 -25.74
N ALA A 84 24.51 -4.79 -26.97
CA ALA A 84 23.59 -4.25 -27.94
C ALA A 84 22.15 -4.22 -27.41
N ILE A 85 21.33 -3.38 -28.05
CA ILE A 85 19.94 -3.24 -27.67
C ILE A 85 19.13 -4.48 -28.05
N ILE A 86 18.25 -4.87 -27.15
CA ILE A 86 17.26 -5.91 -27.35
C ILE A 86 15.89 -5.25 -27.39
N ASP A 87 15.15 -5.48 -28.47
CA ASP A 87 13.77 -5.03 -28.58
C ASP A 87 12.87 -5.95 -27.75
N TRP A 88 11.99 -5.36 -26.95
CA TRP A 88 10.86 -6.09 -26.38
C TRP A 88 10.01 -6.65 -27.53
N ASP A 89 9.48 -7.86 -27.37
CA ASP A 89 8.84 -8.66 -28.42
C ASP A 89 9.78 -9.15 -29.55
N ALA A 90 11.11 -8.98 -29.43
CA ALA A 90 12.04 -9.67 -30.33
C ALA A 90 11.83 -11.20 -30.24
N PRO A 91 12.09 -11.94 -31.33
CA PRO A 91 11.97 -13.40 -31.32
C PRO A 91 12.70 -14.04 -30.13
N ASN A 92 12.01 -14.93 -29.42
CA ASN A 92 12.47 -15.63 -28.23
C ASN A 92 12.75 -14.76 -26.99
N PHE A 93 12.62 -13.43 -27.09
CA PHE A 93 12.62 -12.54 -25.93
C PHE A 93 11.20 -12.40 -25.36
N ILE A 94 11.06 -11.55 -24.34
CA ILE A 94 9.80 -11.35 -23.63
C ILE A 94 8.75 -10.80 -24.58
N GLY A 95 7.66 -11.55 -24.72
CA GLY A 95 6.52 -11.19 -25.55
C GLY A 95 5.56 -10.18 -24.90
N SER A 96 4.53 -9.82 -25.66
CA SER A 96 3.56 -8.82 -25.24
C SER A 96 2.70 -9.31 -24.08
N GLY A 97 2.42 -8.41 -23.13
CA GLY A 97 1.67 -8.72 -21.91
C GLY A 97 2.40 -9.60 -20.88
N ARG A 98 3.70 -9.87 -21.07
CA ARG A 98 4.53 -10.67 -20.15
C ARG A 98 5.45 -9.78 -19.32
N THR A 99 5.96 -10.35 -18.23
CA THR A 99 6.78 -9.65 -17.24
C THR A 99 8.21 -10.20 -17.23
N LEU A 100 9.20 -9.29 -17.21
CA LEU A 100 10.58 -9.62 -16.87
C LEU A 100 10.70 -9.70 -15.35
N ILE A 101 11.13 -10.83 -14.81
CA ILE A 101 11.27 -11.01 -13.35
C ILE A 101 12.75 -10.99 -12.98
N LEU A 102 13.12 -10.09 -12.07
CA LEU A 102 14.49 -9.90 -11.59
C LEU A 102 14.51 -10.13 -10.07
N GLY A 103 15.37 -11.02 -9.62
CA GLY A 103 15.47 -11.41 -8.21
C GLY A 103 14.62 -12.63 -7.85
N ASP A 104 14.88 -13.18 -6.66
CA ASP A 104 14.19 -14.32 -6.06
C ASP A 104 14.31 -14.21 -4.53
N PRO A 105 13.34 -14.70 -3.74
CA PRO A 105 13.42 -14.62 -2.27
C PRO A 105 14.67 -15.26 -1.67
N ASN A 106 15.34 -16.18 -2.38
CA ASN A 106 16.57 -16.84 -1.94
C ASN A 106 17.86 -16.20 -2.51
N ALA A 107 17.74 -15.14 -3.32
CA ALA A 107 18.90 -14.42 -3.86
C ALA A 107 19.62 -13.62 -2.75
N ASP A 108 20.94 -13.50 -2.83
CA ASP A 108 21.76 -12.74 -1.86
C ASP A 108 22.67 -11.69 -2.53
N GLY A 109 22.70 -11.67 -3.87
CA GLY A 109 23.46 -10.74 -4.69
C GLY A 109 22.56 -9.88 -5.59
N THR A 110 23.17 -8.84 -6.17
CA THR A 110 22.53 -7.97 -7.17
C THR A 110 22.59 -8.66 -8.54
N LEU A 111 21.44 -8.76 -9.22
CA LEU A 111 21.40 -9.14 -10.62
C LEU A 111 21.70 -7.93 -11.52
N ILE A 112 22.77 -7.97 -12.30
CA ILE A 112 23.19 -6.90 -13.20
C ILE A 112 22.76 -7.24 -14.63
N TRP A 113 21.79 -6.49 -15.15
CA TRP A 113 21.37 -6.63 -16.55
C TRP A 113 22.25 -5.75 -17.46
N ASP A 114 23.01 -6.39 -18.36
CA ASP A 114 24.07 -5.72 -19.14
C ASP A 114 23.74 -5.50 -20.63
N ASN A 115 22.47 -5.68 -21.02
CA ASN A 115 21.98 -5.25 -22.34
C ASN A 115 21.10 -4.00 -22.24
N ALA A 116 21.17 -3.12 -23.24
CA ALA A 116 20.14 -2.09 -23.39
C ALA A 116 18.80 -2.74 -23.78
N ILE A 117 17.68 -2.19 -23.34
CA ILE A 117 16.34 -2.67 -23.69
C ILE A 117 15.53 -1.56 -24.35
N ASN A 118 14.90 -1.87 -25.48
CA ASN A 118 13.85 -1.05 -26.07
C ASN A 118 12.47 -1.60 -25.69
N LEU A 119 11.75 -0.88 -24.83
CA LEU A 119 10.41 -1.24 -24.37
C LEU A 119 9.33 -1.06 -25.46
N GLY A 120 9.64 -0.32 -26.53
CA GLY A 120 8.71 0.03 -27.58
C GLY A 120 7.67 1.07 -27.12
N PHE A 121 6.46 0.99 -27.69
CA PHE A 121 5.40 1.98 -27.50
C PHE A 121 4.30 1.57 -26.51
N THR A 122 4.23 0.29 -26.13
CA THR A 122 3.24 -0.25 -25.19
C THR A 122 3.82 -0.32 -23.78
N ASN A 123 2.95 -0.49 -22.78
CA ASN A 123 3.39 -0.68 -21.40
C ASN A 123 4.05 -2.04 -21.21
N ARG A 124 5.26 -2.05 -20.63
CA ARG A 124 6.02 -3.27 -20.30
C ARG A 124 6.17 -3.38 -18.79
N SER A 125 6.19 -4.60 -18.27
CA SER A 125 6.31 -4.84 -16.83
C SER A 125 7.65 -5.47 -16.48
N ILE A 126 8.33 -4.88 -15.49
CA ILE A 126 9.48 -5.47 -14.81
C ILE A 126 9.08 -5.70 -13.36
N ARG A 127 9.17 -6.95 -12.90
CA ARG A 127 8.96 -7.32 -11.50
C ARG A 127 10.30 -7.50 -10.81
N VAL A 128 10.42 -6.91 -9.63
CA VAL A 128 11.62 -6.95 -8.81
C VAL A 128 11.27 -7.64 -7.50
N VAL A 129 11.92 -8.77 -7.24
CA VAL A 129 11.66 -9.59 -6.05
C VAL A 129 12.82 -9.41 -5.08
N HIS A 130 12.51 -9.04 -3.85
CA HIS A 130 13.52 -8.92 -2.79
C HIS A 130 14.10 -10.29 -2.43
N GLY A 131 15.42 -10.37 -2.36
CA GLY A 131 16.14 -11.53 -1.83
C GLY A 131 16.49 -11.42 -0.34
N THR A 132 17.29 -12.36 0.13
CA THR A 132 17.93 -12.37 1.47
C THR A 132 19.13 -11.43 1.60
N GLY A 133 19.52 -10.75 0.51
CA GLY A 133 20.66 -9.83 0.48
C GLY A 133 20.52 -8.65 1.45
N ASN A 134 21.64 -7.98 1.75
CA ASN A 134 21.63 -6.77 2.57
C ASN A 134 20.73 -5.71 1.92
N THR A 135 19.82 -5.12 2.70
CA THR A 135 18.87 -4.07 2.28
C THR A 135 19.55 -2.81 1.71
N THR A 136 20.87 -2.64 1.91
CA THR A 136 21.63 -1.55 1.29
C THR A 136 21.93 -1.78 -0.18
N ARG A 137 21.91 -3.03 -0.65
CA ARG A 137 22.17 -3.42 -2.05
C ARG A 137 20.88 -3.39 -2.87
N ALA A 138 21.00 -3.32 -4.18
CA ALA A 138 19.87 -3.51 -5.08
C ALA A 138 19.62 -5.00 -5.31
N ASP A 139 18.37 -5.40 -5.53
CA ASP A 139 18.06 -6.78 -5.96
C ASP A 139 18.39 -6.94 -7.45
N ALA A 140 18.19 -5.87 -8.21
CA ALA A 140 18.56 -5.81 -9.62
C ALA A 140 19.09 -4.42 -10.02
N ARG A 141 19.93 -4.39 -11.06
CA ARG A 141 20.55 -3.18 -11.57
C ARG A 141 20.61 -3.17 -13.10
N PHE A 142 20.25 -2.05 -13.72
CA PHE A 142 20.49 -1.80 -15.14
C PHE A 142 21.68 -0.85 -15.33
N ASP A 143 22.76 -1.39 -15.88
CA ASP A 143 23.96 -0.63 -16.27
C ASP A 143 23.91 -0.11 -17.71
N ARG A 144 22.84 -0.46 -18.44
CA ARG A 144 22.57 -0.01 -19.80
C ARG A 144 21.22 0.69 -19.90
N ALA A 145 21.10 1.54 -20.92
CA ALA A 145 19.93 2.38 -21.08
C ALA A 145 18.67 1.58 -21.46
N LEU A 146 17.58 1.91 -20.78
CA LEU A 146 16.21 1.65 -21.18
C LEU A 146 15.74 2.76 -22.12
N ARG A 147 14.96 2.41 -23.15
CA ARG A 147 14.27 3.37 -24.03
C ARG A 147 12.87 2.89 -24.36
N GLY A 148 11.97 3.81 -24.73
CA GLY A 148 10.57 3.51 -25.03
C GLY A 148 9.62 4.51 -24.37
N ASN A 149 8.36 4.12 -24.21
CA ASN A 149 7.32 5.04 -23.69
C ASN A 149 6.73 4.67 -22.32
N PHE A 150 6.50 3.40 -22.01
CA PHE A 150 5.74 3.05 -20.81
C PHE A 150 6.40 1.88 -20.11
N LEU A 151 6.67 2.07 -18.82
CA LEU A 151 7.28 1.06 -17.97
C LEU A 151 6.49 0.96 -16.67
N THR A 152 6.12 -0.26 -16.31
CA THR A 152 5.62 -0.61 -14.99
C THR A 152 6.72 -1.36 -14.25
N ILE A 153 7.02 -0.89 -13.04
CA ILE A 153 7.91 -1.56 -12.10
C ILE A 153 7.05 -2.02 -10.94
N GLU A 154 7.09 -3.30 -10.63
CA GLU A 154 6.28 -3.91 -9.59
C GLU A 154 7.11 -4.84 -8.70
N GLY A 155 6.57 -5.19 -7.53
CA GLY A 155 7.19 -6.12 -6.60
C GLY A 155 7.52 -5.46 -5.25
N ASN A 156 8.52 -5.97 -4.57
CA ASN A 156 8.94 -5.51 -3.25
C ASN A 156 10.45 -5.29 -3.14
N GLY A 157 11.20 -5.65 -4.18
CA GLY A 157 12.63 -5.44 -4.25
C GLY A 157 12.98 -4.04 -4.73
N ARG A 158 14.28 -3.79 -4.80
CA ARG A 158 14.88 -2.54 -5.28
C ARG A 158 15.53 -2.74 -6.65
N LEU A 159 15.16 -1.87 -7.58
CA LEU A 159 15.77 -1.75 -8.91
C LEU A 159 16.58 -0.47 -9.02
N ASP A 160 17.87 -0.63 -9.29
CA ASP A 160 18.78 0.48 -9.56
C ASP A 160 18.92 0.72 -11.07
N ILE A 161 18.83 1.99 -11.46
CA ILE A 161 19.17 2.46 -12.80
C ILE A 161 20.40 3.34 -12.68
N THR A 162 21.55 2.84 -13.15
CA THR A 162 22.83 3.56 -13.12
C THR A 162 23.13 4.25 -14.46
N ALA A 163 22.44 3.87 -15.54
CA ALA A 163 22.60 4.44 -16.87
C ALA A 163 21.70 5.66 -17.13
N ASN A 164 22.15 6.58 -18.00
CA ASN A 164 21.32 7.68 -18.48
C ASN A 164 20.29 7.20 -19.53
N ASN A 165 19.01 7.57 -19.37
CA ASN A 165 17.89 7.14 -20.23
C ASN A 165 17.19 8.33 -20.89
N PRO A 166 17.83 9.07 -21.81
CA PRO A 166 17.22 10.24 -22.45
C PRO A 166 16.05 9.86 -23.39
N ASN A 167 15.97 8.58 -23.77
CA ASN A 167 14.97 8.06 -24.71
C ASN A 167 13.86 7.24 -24.05
N LEU A 168 13.81 7.22 -22.71
CA LEU A 168 12.64 6.74 -21.98
C LEU A 168 11.67 7.92 -21.79
N ARG A 169 10.48 7.82 -22.37
CA ARG A 169 9.51 8.90 -22.55
C ARG A 169 8.20 8.59 -21.82
N GLN A 170 7.24 9.51 -21.90
CA GLN A 170 5.88 9.41 -21.35
C GLN A 170 5.83 9.11 -19.84
N ALA A 171 5.74 7.85 -19.41
CA ALA A 171 5.44 7.53 -18.02
C ALA A 171 6.09 6.26 -17.46
N ILE A 172 6.42 6.31 -16.16
CA ILE A 172 6.74 5.15 -15.34
C ILE A 172 5.68 4.99 -14.25
N LEU A 173 5.23 3.76 -14.01
CA LEU A 173 4.38 3.38 -12.89
C LEU A 173 5.18 2.49 -11.94
N ILE A 174 5.14 2.78 -10.64
CA ILE A 174 5.86 2.05 -9.60
C ILE A 174 4.83 1.50 -8.60
N TYR A 175 4.81 0.18 -8.41
CA TYR A 175 3.91 -0.53 -7.49
C TYR A 175 4.70 -1.35 -6.47
N GLY A 176 4.73 -0.91 -5.21
CA GLY A 176 5.39 -1.62 -4.09
C GLY A 176 6.93 -1.60 -4.09
N ALA A 177 7.55 -1.74 -5.26
CA ALA A 177 9.01 -1.79 -5.41
C ALA A 177 9.67 -0.41 -5.19
N GLU A 178 10.98 -0.43 -4.93
CA GLU A 178 11.82 0.76 -5.03
C GLU A 178 12.44 0.86 -6.43
N LEU A 179 12.22 1.98 -7.11
CA LEU A 179 13.03 2.40 -8.25
C LEU A 179 14.02 3.46 -7.79
N ARG A 180 15.31 3.20 -7.95
CA ARG A 180 16.36 4.14 -7.58
C ARG A 180 17.18 4.59 -8.78
N LEU A 181 17.42 5.89 -8.86
CA LEU A 181 18.38 6.51 -9.75
C LEU A 181 19.65 6.86 -8.99
N ASN A 182 20.77 6.22 -9.33
CA ASN A 182 22.09 6.49 -8.75
C ASN A 182 23.15 6.59 -9.88
N ASP A 183 24.39 6.94 -9.54
CA ASP A 183 25.47 7.19 -10.53
C ASP A 183 24.99 8.11 -11.68
N LYS A 184 25.04 7.67 -12.94
CA LYS A 184 24.58 8.40 -14.14
C LYS A 184 23.10 8.22 -14.44
N GLY A 185 22.37 7.53 -13.57
CA GLY A 185 20.94 7.26 -13.63
C GLY A 185 20.10 8.52 -13.78
N LYS A 186 19.50 8.73 -14.95
CA LYS A 186 18.60 9.86 -15.21
C LYS A 186 17.49 9.49 -16.17
N PHE A 187 16.40 10.24 -16.08
CA PHE A 187 15.25 10.16 -16.97
C PHE A 187 15.02 11.47 -17.73
N GLY A 188 15.94 11.80 -18.64
CA GLY A 188 15.93 13.05 -19.41
C GLY A 188 14.82 13.17 -20.48
N GLY A 189 13.85 12.26 -20.53
CA GLY A 189 12.73 12.28 -21.49
C GLY A 189 11.34 12.03 -20.88
N LEU A 190 11.26 11.72 -19.58
CA LEU A 190 10.01 11.34 -18.92
C LEU A 190 9.14 12.55 -18.58
N ARG A 191 7.82 12.40 -18.72
CA ARG A 191 6.85 13.44 -18.36
C ARG A 191 6.17 13.17 -17.02
N SER A 192 6.00 11.90 -16.65
CA SER A 192 5.25 11.51 -15.46
C SER A 192 5.84 10.28 -14.79
N ILE A 193 5.93 10.30 -13.46
CA ILE A 193 6.16 9.11 -12.64
C ILE A 193 5.00 8.98 -11.67
N GLN A 194 4.40 7.80 -11.61
CA GLN A 194 3.24 7.53 -10.78
C GLN A 194 3.60 6.43 -9.78
N ILE A 195 3.43 6.72 -8.49
CA ILE A 195 3.90 5.88 -7.40
C ILE A 195 2.71 5.41 -6.59
N TYR A 196 2.53 4.10 -6.53
CA TYR A 196 1.37 3.41 -6.00
C TYR A 196 1.76 2.38 -4.95
N ASN A 197 0.84 2.06 -4.05
CA ASN A 197 0.86 0.86 -3.21
C ASN A 197 2.18 0.66 -2.45
N GLY A 198 2.68 1.71 -1.80
CA GLY A 198 3.95 1.66 -1.07
C GLY A 198 5.21 1.73 -1.93
N GLY A 199 5.08 1.83 -3.26
CA GLY A 199 6.20 2.04 -4.16
C GLY A 199 7.03 3.25 -3.78
N THR A 200 8.32 3.22 -4.12
CA THR A 200 9.25 4.30 -3.82
C THR A 200 10.03 4.70 -5.06
N LEU A 201 10.11 6.00 -5.33
CA LEU A 201 11.11 6.57 -6.23
C LEU A 201 12.21 7.20 -5.40
N THR A 202 13.45 6.75 -5.58
CA THR A 202 14.63 7.32 -4.90
C THR A 202 15.56 7.98 -5.91
N LEU A 203 15.90 9.24 -5.66
CA LEU A 203 16.97 9.96 -6.35
C LEU A 203 18.18 9.99 -5.40
N ASP A 204 19.24 9.25 -5.73
CA ASP A 204 20.39 9.03 -4.87
C ASP A 204 21.63 9.77 -5.38
N ASN A 205 21.95 10.90 -4.76
CA ASN A 205 23.21 11.64 -5.01
C ASN A 205 24.30 11.35 -3.96
N ALA A 206 24.02 10.50 -2.97
CA ALA A 206 24.98 10.17 -1.92
C ALA A 206 25.85 8.97 -2.28
N GLY A 207 25.30 8.05 -3.07
CA GLY A 207 26.05 6.93 -3.60
C GLY A 207 26.33 5.80 -2.60
N THR A 208 25.56 5.71 -1.52
CA THR A 208 25.88 4.90 -0.34
C THR A 208 25.56 3.41 -0.45
N SER A 209 25.21 2.90 -1.64
CA SER A 209 24.52 1.60 -1.78
C SER A 209 25.28 0.46 -2.49
N ASP A 210 26.46 0.70 -3.08
CA ASP A 210 27.35 -0.38 -3.54
C ASP A 210 28.81 -0.07 -3.18
N SER A 211 29.52 -1.03 -2.57
CA SER A 211 30.93 -0.90 -2.15
C SER A 211 31.95 -0.82 -3.31
N ALA A 212 31.51 -0.58 -4.55
CA ALA A 212 32.38 -0.45 -5.72
C ALA A 212 32.19 0.85 -6.52
N THR A 213 31.06 1.55 -6.40
CA THR A 213 30.81 2.80 -7.13
C THR A 213 29.91 3.71 -6.30
N GLY A 214 30.53 4.65 -5.59
CA GLY A 214 29.82 5.77 -4.99
C GLY A 214 29.07 6.51 -6.09
N GLY A 215 27.74 6.55 -6.01
CA GLY A 215 26.90 7.40 -6.84
C GLY A 215 27.38 8.85 -6.83
N GLN A 216 27.53 9.41 -8.02
CA GLN A 216 27.94 10.80 -8.22
C GLN A 216 26.73 11.72 -8.16
N TYR A 217 26.92 12.95 -7.66
CA TYR A 217 25.92 14.00 -7.81
C TYR A 217 25.54 14.14 -9.29
N SER A 218 24.24 14.08 -9.54
CA SER A 218 23.67 14.30 -10.85
C SER A 218 22.58 15.33 -10.74
N ALA A 219 22.83 16.53 -11.26
CA ALA A 219 21.78 17.53 -11.44
C ALA A 219 20.70 17.00 -12.39
N ASP A 220 19.45 17.35 -12.14
CA ASP A 220 18.31 17.07 -13.01
C ASP A 220 18.20 15.57 -13.33
N ARG A 221 18.11 14.74 -12.28
CA ARG A 221 17.86 13.30 -12.47
C ARG A 221 16.52 13.07 -13.14
N LEU A 222 15.57 13.95 -12.85
CA LEU A 222 14.31 14.08 -13.57
C LEU A 222 14.34 15.38 -14.39
N LEU A 223 13.43 15.48 -15.36
CA LEU A 223 13.26 16.73 -16.09
C LEU A 223 12.54 17.77 -15.21
N ASP A 224 12.94 19.03 -15.33
CA ASP A 224 12.28 20.18 -14.69
C ASP A 224 10.78 20.28 -15.01
N ASN A 225 10.35 19.76 -16.16
CA ASN A 225 8.94 19.71 -16.56
C ASN A 225 8.23 18.38 -16.20
N GLY A 226 8.94 17.49 -15.50
CA GLY A 226 8.45 16.21 -15.02
C GLY A 226 7.42 16.38 -13.90
N SER A 227 6.55 15.39 -13.78
CA SER A 227 5.53 15.33 -12.75
C SER A 227 5.61 14.04 -11.94
N ILE A 228 5.35 14.13 -10.64
CA ILE A 228 5.20 12.98 -9.77
C ILE A 228 3.75 12.91 -9.29
N ARG A 229 3.15 11.72 -9.36
CA ARG A 229 1.86 11.41 -8.75
C ARG A 229 2.08 10.43 -7.61
N LEU A 230 1.57 10.74 -6.44
CA LEU A 230 1.61 9.89 -5.26
C LEU A 230 0.20 9.37 -4.92
N GLU A 231 0.09 8.05 -4.82
CA GLU A 231 -1.07 7.34 -4.30
C GLU A 231 -0.58 6.28 -3.30
N ALA A 232 -0.52 6.67 -2.02
CA ALA A 232 0.14 5.91 -0.97
C ALA A 232 1.60 5.51 -1.33
N GLY A 233 2.36 6.43 -1.91
CA GLY A 233 3.72 6.21 -2.39
C GLY A 233 4.75 7.07 -1.65
N SER A 234 6.04 6.76 -1.87
CA SER A 234 7.14 7.55 -1.34
C SER A 234 8.00 8.14 -2.45
N PHE A 235 8.37 9.41 -2.29
CA PHE A 235 9.43 10.04 -3.07
C PHE A 235 10.58 10.40 -2.14
N ARG A 236 11.78 9.91 -2.46
CA ARG A 236 12.98 10.10 -1.68
C ARG A 236 14.04 10.84 -2.50
N TYR A 237 14.63 11.87 -1.90
CA TYR A 237 15.79 12.56 -2.46
C TYR A 237 16.95 12.55 -1.45
N ILE A 238 18.03 11.87 -1.82
CA ILE A 238 19.22 11.74 -1.01
C ILE A 238 20.28 12.69 -1.54
N GLY A 239 20.64 13.70 -0.75
CA GLY A 239 21.65 14.70 -1.10
C GLY A 239 23.08 14.15 -1.08
N GLN A 240 23.97 14.84 -1.79
CA GLN A 240 25.38 14.47 -1.94
C GLN A 240 26.19 14.56 -0.63
N THR A 241 27.30 13.83 -0.60
CA THR A 241 28.23 13.77 0.55
C THR A 241 29.49 14.63 0.37
N GLU A 242 29.84 15.02 -0.86
CA GLU A 242 31.17 15.58 -1.19
C GLU A 242 31.26 17.12 -1.20
N ALA A 243 30.50 17.83 -2.07
CA ALA A 243 30.68 19.26 -2.37
C ALA A 243 29.41 19.95 -2.90
N GLY A 244 28.85 20.92 -2.15
CA GLY A 244 27.78 21.80 -2.65
C GLY A 244 26.35 21.36 -2.30
N ASP A 245 25.39 22.17 -2.74
CA ASP A 245 23.96 21.92 -2.58
C ASP A 245 23.48 20.82 -3.53
N SER A 246 22.45 20.08 -3.12
CA SER A 246 21.74 19.13 -3.96
C SER A 246 20.36 19.70 -4.30
N VAL A 247 20.12 20.02 -5.57
CA VAL A 247 18.84 20.62 -6.00
C VAL A 247 18.24 19.79 -7.13
N GLU A 248 16.97 19.43 -6.99
CA GLU A 248 16.16 18.80 -8.05
C GLU A 248 14.95 19.69 -8.35
N ARG A 249 14.55 19.81 -9.61
CA ARG A 249 13.38 20.60 -10.04
C ARG A 249 12.32 19.72 -10.68
N LEU A 250 11.06 20.00 -10.35
CA LEU A 250 9.89 19.35 -10.92
C LEU A 250 8.82 20.38 -11.24
N ALA A 251 8.00 20.12 -12.25
CA ALA A 251 6.86 20.99 -12.53
C ALA A 251 5.75 20.79 -11.50
N LEU A 252 5.55 19.55 -11.06
CA LEU A 252 4.33 19.18 -10.35
C LEU A 252 4.51 17.94 -9.46
N ILE A 253 3.94 18.02 -8.25
CA ILE A 253 3.61 16.85 -7.44
C ILE A 253 2.10 16.85 -7.16
N ASP A 254 1.42 15.77 -7.54
CA ASP A 254 0.00 15.53 -7.26
C ASP A 254 -0.18 14.42 -6.22
N LEU A 255 -0.99 14.69 -5.20
CA LEU A 255 -1.41 13.73 -4.18
C LEU A 255 -2.82 13.25 -4.50
N TYR A 256 -3.00 11.95 -4.78
CA TYR A 256 -4.30 11.43 -5.24
C TYR A 256 -5.07 10.65 -4.19
N LEU A 257 -4.43 9.82 -3.37
CA LEU A 257 -5.11 9.04 -2.33
C LEU A 257 -4.08 8.45 -1.37
N GLY A 258 -4.53 8.06 -0.17
CA GLY A 258 -3.68 7.36 0.79
C GLY A 258 -2.64 8.25 1.46
N SER A 259 -1.82 7.63 2.31
CA SER A 259 -0.76 8.29 3.04
C SER A 259 0.57 8.21 2.29
N SER A 260 1.03 9.36 1.80
CA SER A 260 2.26 9.48 1.00
C SER A 260 3.39 10.08 1.82
N THR A 261 4.63 9.83 1.41
CA THR A 261 5.82 10.36 2.09
C THR A 261 6.72 11.09 1.10
N ILE A 262 7.24 12.25 1.52
CA ILE A 262 8.38 12.89 0.85
C ILE A 262 9.53 12.92 1.85
N ASP A 263 10.59 12.18 1.52
CA ASP A 263 11.78 12.00 2.36
C ASP A 263 12.97 12.71 1.70
N ILE A 264 13.41 13.81 2.29
CA ILE A 264 14.54 14.58 1.77
C ILE A 264 15.66 14.49 2.80
N ILE A 265 16.78 13.93 2.38
CA ILE A 265 17.89 13.59 3.25
C ILE A 265 19.07 14.49 2.89
N ASN A 266 19.40 15.41 3.78
CA ASN A 266 20.64 16.16 3.68
C ASN A 266 21.75 15.40 4.38
N ASN A 267 22.78 15.00 3.64
CA ASN A 267 23.92 14.28 4.19
C ASN A 267 25.07 15.19 4.63
N ARG A 268 24.92 16.52 4.52
CA ARG A 268 26.01 17.43 4.81
C ARG A 268 25.60 18.73 5.51
N LEU A 269 26.28 19.00 6.62
CA LEU A 269 26.12 20.23 7.39
C LEU A 269 26.62 21.44 6.58
N GLY A 270 25.88 22.55 6.64
CA GLY A 270 26.22 23.81 5.97
C GLY A 270 25.81 23.88 4.49
N PHE A 271 25.24 22.82 3.94
CA PHE A 271 24.69 22.77 2.58
C PHE A 271 23.21 22.38 2.62
N VAL A 272 22.50 22.59 1.51
CA VAL A 272 21.09 22.21 1.39
C VAL A 272 20.87 21.03 0.45
N THR A 273 19.89 20.20 0.78
CA THR A 273 19.26 19.24 -0.13
C THR A 273 17.81 19.67 -0.32
N GLU A 274 17.46 20.02 -1.55
CA GLU A 274 16.23 20.71 -1.87
C GLU A 274 15.55 20.12 -3.10
N VAL A 275 14.25 19.92 -3.00
CA VAL A 275 13.38 19.66 -4.15
C VAL A 275 12.54 20.89 -4.39
N ARG A 276 12.62 21.47 -5.59
CA ARG A 276 11.80 22.60 -6.02
C ARG A 276 10.67 22.07 -6.89
N VAL A 277 9.45 22.44 -6.54
CA VAL A 277 8.27 22.05 -7.31
C VAL A 277 7.52 23.29 -7.75
N GLY A 278 7.18 23.34 -9.04
CA GLY A 278 6.32 24.40 -9.57
C GLY A 278 4.99 24.45 -8.82
N ARG A 279 4.38 23.26 -8.59
CA ARG A 279 3.11 23.11 -7.88
C ARG A 279 3.09 21.83 -7.03
N LEU A 280 2.46 21.91 -5.87
CA LEU A 280 2.06 20.77 -5.05
C LEU A 280 0.53 20.80 -4.93
N ARG A 281 -0.18 19.73 -5.33
CA ARG A 281 -1.65 19.71 -5.31
C ARG A 281 -2.20 18.50 -4.59
N GLN A 282 -3.20 18.75 -3.75
CA GLN A 282 -4.07 17.70 -3.24
C GLN A 282 -5.24 17.51 -4.21
N MET A 283 -5.33 16.32 -4.82
CA MET A 283 -6.35 15.99 -5.83
C MET A 283 -7.57 15.29 -5.22
N SER A 284 -7.46 14.78 -3.99
CA SER A 284 -8.54 14.10 -3.27
C SER A 284 -8.47 14.38 -1.76
N PRO A 285 -9.63 14.48 -1.08
CA PRO A 285 -9.67 14.60 0.38
C PRO A 285 -9.08 13.39 1.13
N GLY A 286 -8.94 12.23 0.47
CA GLY A 286 -8.32 11.04 1.06
C GLY A 286 -6.79 11.01 0.98
N ALA A 287 -6.15 11.99 0.31
CA ALA A 287 -4.70 12.03 0.18
C ALA A 287 -4.06 12.81 1.34
N THR A 288 -3.12 12.19 2.05
CA THR A 288 -2.32 12.82 3.12
C THR A 288 -0.83 12.73 2.80
N LEU A 289 -0.04 13.63 3.39
CA LEU A 289 1.40 13.71 3.12
C LEU A 289 2.21 13.93 4.39
N ASN A 290 3.24 13.12 4.61
CA ASN A 290 4.22 13.36 5.64
C ASN A 290 5.58 13.72 5.03
N PHE A 291 6.15 14.84 5.47
CA PHE A 291 7.49 15.26 5.10
C PHE A 291 8.48 14.82 6.16
N ILE A 292 9.55 14.12 5.77
CA ILE A 292 10.56 13.60 6.70
C ILE A 292 11.98 13.84 6.19
N SER A 293 12.94 13.77 7.11
CA SER A 293 14.37 13.59 6.81
C SER A 293 14.82 12.39 7.64
N SER A 294 14.82 11.20 7.04
CA SER A 294 14.89 9.95 7.80
C SER A 294 16.26 9.67 8.44
N SER A 295 17.33 10.10 7.79
CA SER A 295 18.71 9.75 8.19
C SER A 295 19.73 10.84 7.87
N GLY A 296 19.25 12.07 7.65
CA GLY A 296 20.12 13.19 7.33
C GLY A 296 20.81 13.77 8.56
N VAL A 297 21.83 14.60 8.33
CA VAL A 297 22.48 15.39 9.39
C VAL A 297 21.64 16.61 9.80
N SER A 298 20.51 16.84 9.13
CA SER A 298 19.64 17.98 9.36
C SER A 298 18.16 17.57 9.35
N ARG A 299 17.33 18.34 10.06
CA ARG A 299 15.89 18.10 10.17
C ARG A 299 15.18 18.58 8.89
N PHE A 300 14.00 18.04 8.62
CA PHE A 300 13.18 18.57 7.54
C PHE A 300 12.79 20.04 7.84
N GLY A 301 12.94 20.91 6.84
CA GLY A 301 12.81 22.36 6.96
C GLY A 301 14.10 23.10 7.35
N ASP A 302 15.16 22.39 7.75
CA ASP A 302 16.47 22.94 8.10
C ASP A 302 17.55 22.20 7.30
N GLY A 303 17.97 22.74 6.15
CA GLY A 303 18.93 22.09 5.25
C GLY A 303 18.39 20.92 4.40
N ALA A 304 17.29 20.28 4.78
CA ALA A 304 16.55 19.32 3.96
C ALA A 304 15.13 19.83 3.73
N THR A 305 14.72 20.20 2.51
CA THR A 305 13.41 20.83 2.32
C THR A 305 12.81 20.63 0.93
N LEU A 306 11.49 20.79 0.85
CA LEU A 306 10.77 20.95 -0.40
C LEU A 306 10.34 22.40 -0.54
N ARG A 307 10.61 23.05 -1.67
CA ARG A 307 10.10 24.39 -2.01
C ARG A 307 9.00 24.32 -3.03
N VAL A 308 7.95 25.10 -2.80
CA VAL A 308 6.86 25.29 -3.76
C VAL A 308 6.94 26.69 -4.34
N GLU A 309 6.98 26.78 -5.68
CA GLU A 309 7.08 28.06 -6.39
C GLU A 309 5.73 28.78 -6.46
N GLN A 310 4.64 28.04 -6.69
CA GLN A 310 3.29 28.60 -6.65
C GLN A 310 2.75 28.66 -5.21
N ALA A 311 2.02 29.74 -4.89
CA ALA A 311 1.29 29.84 -3.64
C ALA A 311 0.30 28.67 -3.46
N LEU A 312 0.39 28.01 -2.30
CA LEU A 312 -0.60 27.04 -1.85
C LEU A 312 -1.64 27.72 -0.97
N ALA A 313 -2.88 27.21 -1.01
CA ALA A 313 -3.88 27.61 -0.04
C ALA A 313 -3.48 27.06 1.33
N ASP A 314 -2.99 27.93 2.21
CA ASP A 314 -2.85 27.62 3.62
C ASP A 314 -4.11 28.03 4.39
N PHE A 315 -4.40 27.30 5.46
CA PHE A 315 -5.50 27.61 6.37
C PHE A 315 -4.89 28.10 7.66
N GLY A 316 -4.87 29.42 7.89
CA GLY A 316 -4.22 29.99 9.08
C GLY A 316 -2.73 29.61 9.18
N GLY A 317 -2.05 29.50 8.03
CA GLY A 317 -0.63 29.14 7.97
C GLY A 317 -0.30 27.65 8.00
N ILE A 318 -1.29 26.74 8.03
CA ILE A 318 -1.05 25.29 7.97
C ILE A 318 -1.58 24.64 6.69
N LEU A 319 -1.06 23.46 6.38
CA LEU A 319 -1.57 22.53 5.38
C LEU A 319 -2.27 21.36 6.11
N PRO A 320 -3.61 21.35 6.26
CA PRO A 320 -4.32 20.35 7.07
C PRO A 320 -4.10 18.89 6.68
N TYR A 321 -3.79 18.63 5.42
CA TYR A 321 -3.55 17.28 4.91
C TYR A 321 -2.10 16.81 5.08
N ALA A 322 -1.21 17.65 5.63
CA ALA A 322 0.20 17.37 5.68
C ALA A 322 0.88 17.65 7.04
N THR A 323 1.86 16.81 7.37
CA THR A 323 2.67 16.91 8.59
C THR A 323 4.17 16.96 8.27
N VAL A 324 4.95 17.47 9.21
CA VAL A 324 6.42 17.31 9.23
C VAL A 324 6.77 16.35 10.36
N SER A 325 7.47 15.27 10.01
CA SER A 325 7.87 14.18 10.92
C SER A 325 6.72 13.51 11.67
N GLY A 326 5.47 13.72 11.26
CA GLY A 326 4.28 13.32 12.02
C GLY A 326 4.08 14.08 13.34
N GLU A 327 4.93 15.05 13.68
CA GLU A 327 4.92 15.73 14.98
C GLU A 327 4.21 17.09 14.93
N ASP A 328 4.26 17.75 13.77
CA ASP A 328 3.73 19.09 13.55
C ASP A 328 3.00 19.20 12.21
N TRP A 329 2.08 20.16 12.13
CA TRP A 329 1.49 20.54 10.85
C TRP A 329 2.58 21.04 9.89
N ALA A 330 2.46 20.69 8.62
CA ALA A 330 3.26 21.34 7.60
C ALA A 330 2.79 22.79 7.38
N SER A 331 3.74 23.69 7.16
CA SER A 331 3.53 25.11 6.92
C SER A 331 4.42 25.60 5.78
N LEU A 332 4.07 26.76 5.24
CA LEU A 332 4.86 27.45 4.24
C LEU A 332 5.71 28.51 4.92
N GLY A 333 7.02 28.31 4.88
CA GLY A 333 8.01 29.27 5.34
C GLY A 333 8.00 30.58 4.54
N LEU A 334 8.94 31.46 4.89
CA LEU A 334 9.11 32.75 4.23
C LEU A 334 9.50 32.55 2.77
N ALA A 335 8.82 33.28 1.89
CA ALA A 335 9.11 33.27 0.46
C ALA A 335 10.49 33.88 0.18
N ASN A 336 11.19 33.33 -0.80
CA ASN A 336 12.34 33.96 -1.44
C ASN A 336 12.20 33.85 -2.97
N SER A 337 13.26 34.18 -3.72
CA SER A 337 13.28 34.06 -5.18
C SER A 337 13.05 32.64 -5.71
N ASP A 338 13.24 31.63 -4.87
CA ASP A 338 13.12 30.21 -5.19
C ASP A 338 11.80 29.59 -4.71
N GLY A 339 10.86 30.41 -4.20
CA GLY A 339 9.57 29.96 -3.68
C GLY A 339 9.50 29.88 -2.15
N ARG A 340 8.51 29.14 -1.64
CA ARG A 340 8.27 28.97 -0.19
C ARG A 340 8.70 27.56 0.24
N PRO A 341 9.59 27.43 1.24
CA PRO A 341 9.96 26.12 1.76
C PRO A 341 8.83 25.55 2.61
N ILE A 342 8.66 24.24 2.59
CA ILE A 342 7.84 23.52 3.55
C ILE A 342 8.64 23.36 4.84
N VAL A 343 8.02 23.75 5.95
CA VAL A 343 8.60 23.71 7.30
C VAL A 343 7.58 23.19 8.29
N ALA A 344 8.03 22.78 9.49
CA ALA A 344 7.13 22.50 10.60
C ALA A 344 6.47 23.80 11.07
N TYR A 345 5.16 23.76 11.33
CA TYR A 345 4.46 24.88 11.93
C TYR A 345 4.89 25.06 13.39
N PHE A 346 5.29 26.28 13.77
CA PHE A 346 5.76 26.59 15.13
C PHE A 346 4.93 27.68 15.83
N GLY A 347 3.97 28.29 15.13
CA GLY A 347 3.18 29.43 15.64
C GLY A 347 2.02 29.06 16.56
N TYR A 348 2.09 27.92 17.27
CA TYR A 348 0.98 27.44 18.08
C TYR A 348 0.67 28.37 19.25
N ASN A 349 -0.61 28.55 19.55
CA ASN A 349 -1.05 29.10 20.82
C ASN A 349 -1.04 27.99 21.87
N THR A 350 -0.15 28.13 22.87
CA THR A 350 0.02 27.20 23.99
C THR A 350 -0.77 27.58 25.24
N GLY A 351 -1.46 28.73 25.21
CA GLY A 351 -2.27 29.26 26.30
C GLY A 351 -3.64 28.59 26.46
N ALA A 352 -4.38 29.08 27.45
CA ALA A 352 -5.70 28.57 27.80
C ALA A 352 -6.79 28.96 26.78
N GLN A 353 -7.92 28.25 26.85
CA GLN A 353 -9.03 28.37 25.90
C GLN A 353 -9.69 29.74 25.78
N ASP A 354 -9.46 30.66 26.71
CA ASP A 354 -9.94 32.04 26.65
C ASP A 354 -9.15 32.89 25.63
N SER A 355 -7.91 32.48 25.31
CA SER A 355 -7.08 33.09 24.28
C SER A 355 -7.36 32.56 22.86
N TRP A 356 -8.27 31.59 22.71
CA TRP A 356 -8.56 30.93 21.44
C TRP A 356 -9.49 31.77 20.57
N GLY A 357 -9.07 32.01 19.33
CA GLY A 357 -9.84 32.72 18.31
C GLY A 357 -9.75 32.06 16.92
N PRO A 358 -10.51 32.56 15.92
CA PRO A 358 -10.70 31.87 14.63
C PRO A 358 -9.42 31.54 13.83
N THR A 359 -8.33 32.29 14.06
CA THR A 359 -7.03 32.10 13.41
C THR A 359 -6.05 31.29 14.26
N THR A 360 -6.46 30.86 15.46
CA THR A 360 -5.60 30.19 16.42
C THR A 360 -5.35 28.74 16.04
N ASN A 361 -4.08 28.38 15.83
CA ASN A 361 -3.65 26.98 15.86
C ASN A 361 -3.33 26.62 17.31
N ALA A 362 -4.26 25.96 18.00
CA ALA A 362 -4.11 25.66 19.43
C ALA A 362 -3.25 24.42 19.66
N SER A 363 -2.30 24.50 20.59
CA SER A 363 -1.53 23.37 21.12
C SER A 363 -1.38 23.54 22.64
N PRO A 364 -2.47 23.43 23.42
CA PRO A 364 -2.45 23.75 24.84
C PRO A 364 -1.49 22.85 25.62
N ILE A 365 -0.77 23.44 26.58
CA ILE A 365 0.18 22.70 27.45
C ILE A 365 -0.46 22.23 28.77
N ALA A 366 -1.76 22.40 28.92
CA ALA A 366 -2.56 21.94 30.05
C ALA A 366 -3.94 21.49 29.55
N ASP A 367 -4.65 20.69 30.34
CA ASP A 367 -6.02 20.31 30.02
C ASP A 367 -6.93 21.54 29.96
N GLN A 368 -7.91 21.49 29.06
CA GLN A 368 -8.77 22.62 28.75
C GLN A 368 -10.22 22.30 29.09
N VAL A 369 -10.88 23.24 29.75
CA VAL A 369 -12.33 23.23 29.99
C VAL A 369 -12.90 24.50 29.37
N LEU A 370 -13.75 24.36 28.36
CA LEU A 370 -14.30 25.53 27.68
C LEU A 370 -15.18 26.35 28.64
N SER A 371 -14.99 27.67 28.67
CA SER A 371 -15.86 28.62 29.38
C SER A 371 -16.85 29.35 28.47
N GLY A 372 -16.72 29.18 27.16
CA GLY A 372 -17.63 29.62 26.11
C GLY A 372 -17.46 28.75 24.87
N SER A 373 -18.38 28.81 23.90
CA SER A 373 -18.11 28.21 22.59
C SER A 373 -16.89 28.90 21.98
N ARG A 374 -16.02 28.13 21.32
CA ARG A 374 -14.77 28.63 20.74
C ARG A 374 -14.69 28.31 19.27
N ASN A 375 -13.95 29.16 18.56
CA ASN A 375 -13.53 28.92 17.19
C ASN A 375 -12.01 28.97 17.18
N ILE A 376 -11.39 27.97 16.57
CA ILE A 376 -9.95 27.85 16.34
C ILE A 376 -9.71 27.45 14.90
N ASN A 377 -8.50 27.66 14.41
CA ASN A 377 -8.07 27.19 13.11
C ASN A 377 -7.78 25.68 13.11
N SER A 378 -6.90 25.24 14.01
CA SER A 378 -6.54 23.82 14.19
C SER A 378 -6.36 23.49 15.67
N LEU A 379 -6.39 22.20 15.99
CA LEU A 379 -6.05 21.69 17.32
C LEU A 379 -4.95 20.63 17.22
N ARG A 380 -3.87 20.83 17.99
CA ARG A 380 -2.83 19.84 18.25
C ARG A 380 -2.88 19.46 19.73
N LEU A 381 -2.94 18.17 20.03
CA LEU A 381 -2.88 17.63 21.39
C LEU A 381 -1.63 16.77 21.51
N THR A 382 -0.89 16.95 22.60
CA THR A 382 0.30 16.16 22.91
C THR A 382 0.09 15.41 24.22
N ASP A 383 0.76 14.28 24.42
CA ASP A 383 1.02 13.69 25.75
C ASP A 383 -0.17 13.67 26.73
N GLY A 384 -1.29 13.08 26.32
CA GLY A 384 -2.42 12.82 27.22
C GLY A 384 -3.38 13.99 27.44
N ARG A 385 -3.20 15.11 26.73
CA ARG A 385 -4.01 16.33 26.93
C ARG A 385 -5.49 16.12 26.64
N GLN A 386 -6.32 16.76 27.46
CA GLN A 386 -7.78 16.69 27.37
C GLN A 386 -8.40 18.05 27.03
N VAL A 387 -9.46 18.02 26.22
CA VAL A 387 -10.31 19.18 25.92
C VAL A 387 -11.77 18.83 26.25
N ASP A 388 -12.23 19.30 27.40
CA ASP A 388 -13.64 19.27 27.82
C ASP A 388 -14.40 20.44 27.19
N LEU A 389 -15.38 20.14 26.35
CA LEU A 389 -16.21 21.14 25.69
C LEU A 389 -17.33 21.69 26.58
N SER A 390 -17.63 21.05 27.72
CA SER A 390 -18.56 21.49 28.76
C SER A 390 -19.95 21.89 28.23
N GLY A 391 -20.50 21.04 27.38
CA GLY A 391 -21.77 21.20 26.68
C GLY A 391 -21.73 22.20 25.51
N ARG A 392 -20.56 22.76 25.18
CA ARG A 392 -20.42 23.82 24.18
C ARG A 392 -19.90 23.32 22.84
N THR A 393 -19.77 24.25 21.90
CA THR A 393 -19.24 23.98 20.56
C THR A 393 -17.80 24.45 20.45
N LEU A 394 -16.92 23.56 19.99
CA LEU A 394 -15.61 23.92 19.44
C LEU A 394 -15.69 23.82 17.92
N LEU A 395 -15.59 24.97 17.26
CA LEU A 395 -15.45 25.06 15.82
C LEU A 395 -13.97 25.01 15.44
N VAL A 396 -13.60 24.10 14.54
CA VAL A 396 -12.24 23.99 13.98
C VAL A 396 -12.31 24.31 12.50
N SER A 397 -11.94 25.55 12.12
CA SER A 397 -12.21 26.09 10.79
C SER A 397 -11.39 25.42 9.69
N ALA A 398 -10.13 25.03 9.95
CA ALA A 398 -9.32 24.23 9.03
C ALA A 398 -9.69 22.73 9.07
N SER A 399 -10.57 22.31 10.00
CA SER A 399 -10.93 20.91 10.24
C SER A 399 -9.72 20.00 10.48
N ALA A 400 -8.66 20.55 11.09
CA ALA A 400 -7.37 19.91 11.27
C ALA A 400 -7.16 19.54 12.74
N LEU A 401 -7.04 18.23 13.01
CA LEU A 401 -6.75 17.66 14.33
C LEU A 401 -5.47 16.82 14.27
N LEU A 402 -4.54 17.09 15.18
CA LEU A 402 -3.28 16.37 15.30
C LEU A 402 -3.13 15.88 16.75
N SER A 403 -2.96 14.58 16.93
CA SER A 403 -2.62 13.96 18.21
C SER A 403 -1.26 13.30 18.10
N VAL A 404 -0.37 13.62 19.04
CA VAL A 404 1.01 13.12 19.07
C VAL A 404 1.42 12.77 20.50
N GLY A 405 2.48 11.98 20.65
CA GLY A 405 3.03 11.59 21.96
C GLY A 405 2.54 10.24 22.46
N ALA A 406 2.97 9.84 23.65
CA ALA A 406 2.85 8.45 24.12
C ALA A 406 1.55 8.15 24.89
N ALA A 407 0.73 9.17 25.20
CA ALA A 407 -0.47 9.03 26.05
C ALA A 407 -1.75 9.47 25.33
N ASP A 408 -2.88 8.90 25.74
CA ASP A 408 -4.20 9.12 25.11
C ASP A 408 -4.72 10.54 25.27
N THR A 409 -5.00 11.21 24.15
CA THR A 409 -5.62 12.54 24.15
C THR A 409 -7.14 12.42 23.99
N THR A 410 -7.88 13.39 24.52
CA THR A 410 -9.36 13.32 24.49
C THR A 410 -10.03 14.65 24.14
N ILE A 411 -11.16 14.56 23.44
CA ILE A 411 -12.10 15.66 23.21
C ILE A 411 -13.50 15.18 23.59
N HIS A 412 -14.11 15.78 24.61
CA HIS A 412 -15.35 15.24 25.19
C HIS A 412 -16.36 16.30 25.60
N SER A 413 -17.56 15.84 25.99
CA SER A 413 -18.61 16.66 26.60
C SER A 413 -19.08 17.85 25.75
N GLY A 414 -19.41 17.69 24.47
CA GLY A 414 -20.02 18.77 23.69
C GLY A 414 -20.14 18.49 22.20
N THR A 415 -20.02 19.53 21.37
CA THR A 415 -20.02 19.43 19.91
C THR A 415 -18.70 19.89 19.32
N LEU A 416 -18.06 19.01 18.54
CA LEU A 416 -16.92 19.34 17.70
C LEU A 416 -17.42 19.59 16.27
N ASN A 417 -17.27 20.82 15.78
CA ASN A 417 -17.76 21.23 14.47
C ASN A 417 -16.57 21.43 13.50
N LEU A 418 -16.57 20.68 12.41
CA LEU A 418 -15.52 20.60 11.40
C LEU A 418 -16.11 21.06 10.07
N LEU A 419 -15.68 22.21 9.56
CA LEU A 419 -16.34 22.88 8.42
C LEU A 419 -16.16 22.17 7.07
N ASN A 420 -15.08 21.39 6.92
CA ASN A 420 -14.66 20.78 5.66
C ASN A 420 -14.39 19.28 5.85
N GLN A 421 -13.65 18.67 4.92
CA GLN A 421 -13.03 17.37 5.17
C GLN A 421 -12.16 17.49 6.42
N ALA A 422 -12.45 16.68 7.44
CA ALA A 422 -11.61 16.62 8.62
C ALA A 422 -10.34 15.83 8.33
N TYR A 423 -9.18 16.38 8.68
CA TYR A 423 -7.92 15.64 8.68
C TYR A 423 -7.53 15.35 10.12
N VAL A 424 -7.56 14.08 10.49
CA VAL A 424 -7.23 13.60 11.82
C VAL A 424 -5.97 12.76 11.74
N HIS A 425 -4.86 13.38 12.14
CA HIS A 425 -3.54 12.76 12.19
C HIS A 425 -3.30 12.26 13.60
N VAL A 426 -3.03 10.96 13.75
CA VAL A 426 -2.72 10.36 15.06
C VAL A 426 -1.39 9.64 14.96
N TYR A 427 -0.33 10.31 15.41
CA TYR A 427 1.05 9.79 15.44
C TYR A 427 1.50 9.44 16.86
N ASN A 428 0.56 9.01 17.70
CA ASN A 428 0.88 8.49 19.02
C ASN A 428 1.69 7.18 18.89
N THR A 429 2.62 6.95 19.83
CA THR A 429 3.38 5.71 19.90
C THR A 429 2.64 4.68 20.76
N GLY A 430 2.68 3.41 20.34
CA GLY A 430 2.03 2.31 21.08
C GLY A 430 0.51 2.24 20.88
N ALA A 431 -0.21 1.73 21.89
CA ALA A 431 -1.68 1.55 21.84
C ALA A 431 -2.49 2.84 22.07
N SER A 432 -1.79 3.98 22.22
CA SER A 432 -2.41 5.26 22.52
C SER A 432 -2.96 5.96 21.28
N GLY A 433 -3.89 6.88 21.50
CA GLY A 433 -4.59 7.57 20.42
C GLY A 433 -5.40 8.78 20.86
N LEU A 434 -6.36 9.14 20.01
CA LEU A 434 -7.30 10.23 20.22
C LEU A 434 -8.70 9.66 20.42
N THR A 435 -9.32 9.94 21.57
CA THR A 435 -10.74 9.61 21.81
C THR A 435 -11.61 10.86 21.72
N ILE A 436 -12.61 10.82 20.83
CA ILE A 436 -13.60 11.87 20.68
C ILE A 436 -14.96 11.31 21.12
N SER A 437 -15.42 11.70 22.31
CA SER A 437 -16.75 11.33 22.81
C SER A 437 -17.83 12.40 22.53
N SER A 438 -17.39 13.59 22.11
CA SER A 438 -18.26 14.66 21.64
C SER A 438 -19.03 14.28 20.37
N ARG A 439 -20.16 14.96 20.14
CA ARG A 439 -20.85 14.91 18.84
C ARG A 439 -19.97 15.58 17.79
N ILE A 440 -19.73 14.90 16.68
CA ILE A 440 -19.01 15.47 15.53
C ILE A 440 -20.02 15.94 14.49
N ILE A 441 -19.84 17.16 13.99
CA ILE A 441 -20.51 17.67 12.79
C ILE A 441 -19.40 17.91 11.76
N GLY A 442 -19.49 17.31 10.57
CA GLY A 442 -18.41 17.38 9.58
C GLY A 442 -18.83 17.01 8.17
N ARG A 443 -18.00 17.36 7.17
CA ARG A 443 -18.28 17.07 5.75
C ARG A 443 -17.50 15.87 5.20
N GLY A 444 -16.82 15.12 6.09
CA GLY A 444 -16.01 13.95 5.79
C GLY A 444 -14.89 13.82 6.82
N LEU A 445 -14.20 12.68 6.84
CA LEU A 445 -13.10 12.42 7.77
C LEU A 445 -11.98 11.60 7.11
N THR A 446 -10.75 12.08 7.18
CA THR A 446 -9.54 11.37 6.75
C THR A 446 -8.69 11.11 7.98
N LYS A 447 -8.56 9.83 8.34
CA LYS A 447 -7.71 9.34 9.42
C LYS A 447 -6.40 8.83 8.83
N THR A 448 -5.28 9.34 9.35
CA THR A 448 -3.92 8.92 8.98
C THR A 448 -3.03 8.88 10.24
N GLY A 449 -1.80 8.37 10.11
CA GLY A 449 -0.91 8.10 11.23
C GLY A 449 -1.20 6.74 11.87
N PRO A 450 -0.18 6.07 12.43
CA PRO A 450 -0.31 4.69 12.92
C PRO A 450 -1.18 4.56 14.18
N GLY A 451 -1.41 5.64 14.93
CA GLY A 451 -2.16 5.61 16.20
C GLY A 451 -3.68 5.44 16.02
N HIS A 452 -4.37 5.33 17.15
CA HIS A 452 -5.81 5.00 17.18
C HIS A 452 -6.70 6.25 17.20
N LEU A 453 -7.83 6.23 16.51
CA LEU A 453 -8.91 7.21 16.66
C LEU A 453 -10.17 6.51 17.14
N THR A 454 -10.70 6.90 18.29
CA THR A 454 -11.93 6.34 18.85
C THR A 454 -13.05 7.36 18.79
N LEU A 455 -14.15 7.01 18.10
CA LEU A 455 -15.38 7.79 18.09
C LEU A 455 -16.37 7.17 19.08
N SER A 456 -16.67 7.85 20.17
CA SER A 456 -17.51 7.33 21.26
C SER A 456 -18.58 8.31 21.74
N GLY A 457 -19.36 7.93 22.75
CA GLY A 457 -20.42 8.76 23.33
C GLY A 457 -21.84 8.35 22.91
N ALA A 458 -22.83 9.03 23.50
CA ALA A 458 -24.24 8.63 23.39
C ALA A 458 -25.02 9.34 22.26
N VAL A 459 -24.38 10.27 21.54
CA VAL A 459 -25.03 11.09 20.51
C VAL A 459 -24.44 10.79 19.13
N SER A 460 -25.33 10.61 18.15
CA SER A 460 -24.96 10.36 16.75
C SER A 460 -24.13 11.51 16.21
N ASN A 461 -23.09 11.16 15.47
CA ASN A 461 -22.37 12.15 14.68
C ASN A 461 -23.21 12.57 13.46
N GLN A 462 -22.79 13.63 12.79
CA GLN A 462 -23.32 14.10 11.50
C GLN A 462 -22.16 14.34 10.55
N ILE A 463 -21.56 13.24 10.08
CA ILE A 463 -20.44 13.27 9.13
C ILE A 463 -21.01 12.94 7.75
N ILE A 464 -21.25 13.96 6.94
CA ILE A 464 -22.09 13.84 5.73
C ILE A 464 -21.33 13.51 4.43
N GLY A 465 -20.03 13.30 4.49
CA GLY A 465 -19.21 12.97 3.31
C GLY A 465 -18.33 11.74 3.51
N SER A 466 -17.40 11.54 2.59
CA SER A 466 -16.58 10.32 2.55
C SER A 466 -15.62 10.23 3.73
N ILE A 467 -15.35 9.00 4.15
CA ILE A 467 -14.41 8.67 5.20
C ILE A 467 -13.27 7.86 4.61
N TYR A 468 -12.05 8.23 4.95
CA TYR A 468 -10.82 7.55 4.54
C TYR A 468 -10.05 7.16 5.80
N VAL A 469 -9.72 5.88 5.93
CA VAL A 469 -8.86 5.35 6.98
C VAL A 469 -7.60 4.86 6.28
N ASN A 470 -6.63 5.77 6.12
CA ASN A 470 -5.40 5.49 5.38
C ASN A 470 -4.46 4.60 6.20
N GLU A 471 -4.37 4.86 7.51
CA GLU A 471 -3.42 4.20 8.42
C GLU A 471 -4.00 4.03 9.83
N GLY A 472 -3.53 3.00 10.51
CA GLY A 472 -3.83 2.74 11.92
C GLY A 472 -5.27 2.23 12.13
N LEU A 473 -5.83 2.55 13.29
CA LEU A 473 -7.11 2.02 13.75
C LEU A 473 -8.14 3.15 13.93
N LEU A 474 -9.32 3.00 13.32
CA LEU A 474 -10.52 3.78 13.61
C LEU A 474 -11.51 2.90 14.37
N ILE A 475 -11.87 3.28 15.59
CA ILE A 475 -12.82 2.55 16.45
C ILE A 475 -14.15 3.29 16.48
N LEU A 476 -15.24 2.59 16.14
CA LEU A 476 -16.61 3.08 16.29
C LEU A 476 -17.23 2.46 17.56
N ASN A 477 -17.39 3.28 18.59
CA ASN A 477 -17.85 2.87 19.91
C ASN A 477 -18.84 3.89 20.50
N LYS A 478 -19.76 4.40 19.66
CA LYS A 478 -20.94 5.12 20.15
C LYS A 478 -21.85 4.12 20.88
N SER A 479 -22.81 4.62 21.67
CA SER A 479 -23.84 3.74 22.25
C SER A 479 -24.52 2.88 21.17
N ALA A 480 -24.91 1.65 21.50
CA ALA A 480 -25.50 0.73 20.51
C ALA A 480 -26.75 1.35 19.86
N GLY A 481 -26.89 1.22 18.53
CA GLY A 481 -27.97 1.87 17.79
C GLY A 481 -27.71 3.34 17.44
N VAL A 482 -26.60 3.92 17.92
CA VAL A 482 -26.22 5.31 17.63
C VAL A 482 -25.12 5.31 16.58
N ALA A 483 -25.44 5.84 15.40
CA ALA A 483 -24.49 5.92 14.29
C ALA A 483 -23.27 6.80 14.64
N ALA A 484 -22.09 6.20 14.62
CA ALA A 484 -20.82 6.90 14.65
C ALA A 484 -20.52 7.55 13.29
N ILE A 485 -20.99 6.91 12.20
CA ILE A 485 -20.88 7.41 10.84
C ILE A 485 -22.30 7.50 10.27
N HIS A 486 -22.82 8.72 10.22
CA HIS A 486 -24.18 8.99 9.75
C HIS A 486 -24.16 9.87 8.51
N GLN A 487 -24.64 9.33 7.38
CA GLN A 487 -24.80 10.08 6.15
C GLN A 487 -26.26 10.06 5.67
N ALA A 488 -26.72 11.21 5.17
CA ALA A 488 -28.05 11.38 4.58
C ALA A 488 -28.10 11.13 3.05
N SER A 489 -26.94 10.88 2.41
CA SER A 489 -26.81 10.63 0.97
C SER A 489 -25.67 9.64 0.70
N ALA A 490 -25.49 9.17 -0.54
CA ALA A 490 -24.48 8.16 -0.86
C ALA A 490 -23.05 8.69 -0.67
N GLY A 491 -22.29 8.05 0.21
CA GLY A 491 -20.86 8.25 0.39
C GLY A 491 -20.22 6.96 0.84
N ARG A 492 -18.89 6.97 0.91
CA ARG A 492 -18.10 5.77 1.13
C ARG A 492 -17.22 5.88 2.35
N ILE A 493 -16.99 4.75 3.00
CA ILE A 493 -15.91 4.53 3.95
C ILE A 493 -14.85 3.70 3.22
N GLU A 494 -13.66 4.24 3.09
CA GLU A 494 -12.53 3.57 2.46
C GLU A 494 -11.50 3.21 3.52
N ILE A 495 -11.18 1.92 3.63
CA ILE A 495 -10.31 1.37 4.68
C ILE A 495 -9.08 0.77 4.00
N GLY A 496 -7.92 1.34 4.30
CA GLY A 496 -6.64 0.97 3.70
C GLY A 496 -6.27 1.87 2.55
N ASP A 497 -4.96 2.00 2.34
CA ASP A 497 -4.37 2.79 1.26
C ASP A 497 -3.46 1.96 0.35
N ARG A 498 -3.48 0.63 0.50
CA ARG A 498 -2.62 -0.34 -0.21
C ARG A 498 -1.13 -0.26 0.13
N ARG A 499 -0.72 0.58 1.08
CA ARG A 499 0.66 0.65 1.61
C ARG A 499 0.74 0.17 3.05
N HIS A 500 -0.19 0.62 3.89
CA HIS A 500 -0.26 0.26 5.29
C HIS A 500 -1.56 -0.48 5.56
N SER A 501 -1.52 -1.41 6.51
CA SER A 501 -2.76 -2.00 7.00
C SER A 501 -3.55 -0.93 7.77
N ALA A 502 -4.84 -0.88 7.52
CA ALA A 502 -5.75 0.01 8.20
C ALA A 502 -6.98 -0.77 8.65
N THR A 503 -7.48 -0.43 9.83
CA THR A 503 -8.62 -1.14 10.42
C THR A 503 -9.72 -0.17 10.80
N LEU A 504 -10.95 -0.50 10.39
CA LEU A 504 -12.17 0.01 10.99
C LEU A 504 -12.71 -1.03 11.94
N ARG A 505 -12.83 -0.70 13.21
CA ARG A 505 -13.35 -1.59 14.25
C ARG A 505 -14.71 -1.15 14.75
N LEU A 506 -15.63 -2.10 14.85
CA LEU A 506 -16.96 -1.94 15.43
C LEU A 506 -16.95 -2.50 16.86
N ASP A 507 -17.22 -1.66 17.85
CA ASP A 507 -17.32 -2.10 19.26
C ASP A 507 -18.78 -2.26 19.72
N LYS A 508 -19.72 -1.77 18.92
CA LYS A 508 -21.18 -1.72 19.16
C LYS A 508 -21.93 -1.93 17.84
N SER A 509 -23.21 -2.30 17.93
CA SER A 509 -24.08 -2.47 16.76
C SER A 509 -24.53 -1.14 16.15
N GLU A 510 -24.84 -1.17 14.86
CA GLU A 510 -25.45 -0.08 14.08
C GLU A 510 -24.65 1.23 14.17
N GLN A 511 -23.33 1.12 13.94
CA GLN A 511 -22.41 2.27 14.00
C GLN A 511 -22.30 3.01 12.66
N ILE A 512 -22.63 2.35 11.56
CA ILE A 512 -22.56 2.83 10.18
C ILE A 512 -23.99 2.97 9.66
N SER A 513 -24.29 4.08 8.99
CA SER A 513 -25.59 4.24 8.33
C SER A 513 -25.81 3.20 7.22
N ASN A 514 -27.01 2.65 7.14
CA ASN A 514 -27.38 1.59 6.19
C ASN A 514 -27.20 1.99 4.72
N SER A 515 -27.10 3.29 4.41
CA SER A 515 -26.87 3.81 3.05
C SER A 515 -25.40 3.84 2.62
N MET A 516 -24.46 3.51 3.51
CA MET A 516 -23.03 3.64 3.26
C MET A 516 -22.47 2.51 2.41
N ASN A 517 -21.49 2.85 1.58
CA ASN A 517 -20.63 1.86 0.93
C ASN A 517 -19.33 1.72 1.72
N VAL A 518 -18.89 0.50 2.01
CA VAL A 518 -17.61 0.22 2.68
C VAL A 518 -16.65 -0.40 1.67
N TRP A 519 -15.48 0.18 1.54
CA TRP A 519 -14.44 -0.20 0.58
C TRP A 519 -13.23 -0.69 1.36
N LEU A 520 -12.85 -1.95 1.17
CA LEU A 520 -11.64 -2.54 1.72
C LEU A 520 -10.54 -2.48 0.66
N ARG A 521 -9.52 -1.64 0.90
CA ARG A 521 -8.40 -1.37 -0.01
C ARG A 521 -7.06 -1.81 0.58
N GLY A 522 -6.83 -3.11 0.60
CA GLY A 522 -5.51 -3.68 0.92
C GLY A 522 -4.57 -3.74 -0.28
N GLY A 523 -3.34 -4.20 -0.05
CA GLY A 523 -2.39 -4.51 -1.11
C GLY A 523 -2.90 -5.65 -2.01
N PHE A 524 -2.41 -5.76 -3.23
CA PHE A 524 -2.82 -6.86 -4.12
C PHE A 524 -2.19 -8.19 -3.67
N ALA A 525 -2.89 -9.31 -3.84
CA ALA A 525 -2.39 -10.60 -3.36
C ALA A 525 -1.07 -11.03 -4.04
N ASP A 526 -0.89 -10.71 -5.32
CA ASP A 526 0.39 -10.94 -6.01
C ASP A 526 1.51 -10.06 -5.45
N THR A 527 1.25 -8.82 -5.02
CA THR A 527 2.26 -8.01 -4.32
C THR A 527 2.54 -8.52 -2.90
N ALA A 528 1.52 -8.99 -2.17
CA ALA A 528 1.63 -9.47 -0.79
C ALA A 528 2.48 -10.73 -0.63
N ARG A 529 2.52 -11.61 -1.66
CA ARG A 529 3.46 -12.73 -1.72
C ARG A 529 4.93 -12.29 -1.60
N TYR A 530 5.21 -11.04 -1.93
CA TYR A 530 6.56 -10.53 -2.01
C TYR A 530 6.86 -9.50 -0.91
N VAL A 531 5.99 -8.54 -0.57
CA VAL A 531 6.32 -7.47 0.43
C VAL A 531 6.59 -7.95 1.87
N GLY A 532 6.48 -9.24 2.17
CA GLY A 532 6.76 -9.81 3.51
C GLY A 532 5.79 -9.36 4.61
N GLN A 533 4.86 -8.45 4.29
CA GLN A 533 3.71 -8.08 5.10
C GLN A 533 2.46 -8.05 4.24
N GLU A 534 1.42 -8.70 4.73
CA GLU A 534 0.09 -8.65 4.12
C GLU A 534 -0.55 -7.30 4.46
N VAL A 535 -0.55 -6.39 3.48
CA VAL A 535 -1.19 -5.07 3.61
C VAL A 535 -2.69 -5.23 3.41
N GLU A 536 -3.49 -4.84 4.41
CA GLU A 536 -4.91 -5.19 4.46
C GLU A 536 -5.81 -4.00 4.80
N GLY A 537 -6.95 -3.93 4.11
CA GLY A 537 -8.08 -3.11 4.55
C GLY A 537 -9.02 -3.98 5.39
N VAL A 538 -9.12 -3.71 6.69
CA VAL A 538 -9.80 -4.59 7.65
C VAL A 538 -11.07 -3.94 8.19
N LEU A 539 -12.21 -4.63 8.04
CA LEU A 539 -13.41 -4.41 8.84
C LEU A 539 -13.43 -5.43 9.98
N HIS A 540 -13.30 -4.97 11.21
CA HIS A 540 -13.16 -5.81 12.39
C HIS A 540 -14.36 -5.67 13.33
N PHE A 541 -14.92 -6.79 13.77
CA PHE A 541 -15.99 -6.87 14.75
C PHE A 541 -15.38 -7.17 16.13
N ASN A 542 -15.63 -6.34 17.13
CA ASN A 542 -15.17 -6.56 18.50
C ASN A 542 -16.20 -6.07 19.52
N GLY A 543 -17.30 -6.80 19.64
CA GLY A 543 -18.36 -6.39 20.54
C GLY A 543 -17.93 -6.33 22.00
N ALA A 544 -18.43 -5.33 22.73
CA ALA A 544 -18.06 -5.14 24.13
C ALA A 544 -18.27 -6.41 24.97
N GLY A 545 -17.20 -6.87 25.63
CA GLY A 545 -17.24 -8.09 26.45
C GLY A 545 -17.44 -9.39 25.66
N GLY A 546 -17.19 -9.38 24.34
CA GLY A 546 -17.35 -10.55 23.47
C GLY A 546 -18.78 -10.81 22.98
N ALA A 547 -19.72 -9.90 23.22
CA ALA A 547 -21.07 -10.01 22.66
C ALA A 547 -21.07 -9.86 21.13
N GLY A 548 -21.96 -10.55 20.42
CA GLY A 548 -22.09 -10.36 18.98
C GLY A 548 -22.70 -9.01 18.61
N LEU A 549 -22.31 -8.50 17.45
CA LEU A 549 -22.77 -7.21 16.92
C LEU A 549 -23.69 -7.40 15.71
N THR A 550 -24.50 -6.39 15.43
CA THR A 550 -25.26 -6.30 14.17
C THR A 550 -24.86 -5.03 13.46
N GLU A 551 -24.40 -5.16 12.23
CA GLU A 551 -24.04 -4.03 11.38
C GLU A 551 -24.70 -4.20 10.00
N THR A 552 -25.34 -3.13 9.56
CA THR A 552 -26.03 -3.09 8.27
C THR A 552 -25.50 -1.93 7.44
N PHE A 553 -25.09 -2.19 6.21
CA PHE A 553 -24.78 -1.13 5.25
C PHE A 553 -25.00 -1.60 3.82
N ARG A 554 -24.97 -0.67 2.88
CA ARG A 554 -25.45 -0.90 1.52
C ARG A 554 -24.55 -1.88 0.78
N GLU A 555 -23.27 -1.56 0.66
CA GLU A 555 -22.38 -2.30 -0.23
C GLU A 555 -21.01 -2.51 0.41
N LEU A 556 -20.50 -3.73 0.35
CA LEU A 556 -19.10 -4.04 0.63
C LEU A 556 -18.34 -4.22 -0.69
N VAL A 557 -17.34 -3.39 -0.91
CA VAL A 557 -16.45 -3.40 -2.07
C VAL A 557 -15.05 -3.81 -1.64
N VAL A 558 -14.44 -4.74 -2.35
CA VAL A 558 -13.08 -5.22 -2.07
C VAL A 558 -12.16 -4.96 -3.28
N LEU A 559 -11.06 -4.26 -3.01
CA LEU A 559 -10.02 -3.89 -3.97
C LEU A 559 -8.66 -4.28 -3.38
N GLY A 560 -7.97 -5.25 -3.97
CA GLY A 560 -6.82 -5.89 -3.35
C GLY A 560 -7.26 -6.83 -2.23
N ARG A 561 -6.49 -6.90 -1.14
CA ARG A 561 -6.71 -7.81 -0.02
C ARG A 561 -7.59 -7.15 1.05
N GLY A 562 -8.89 -7.42 0.99
CA GLY A 562 -9.85 -6.98 2.01
C GLY A 562 -10.06 -8.06 3.06
N VAL A 563 -10.28 -7.66 4.31
CA VAL A 563 -10.55 -8.57 5.42
C VAL A 563 -11.82 -8.18 6.14
N VAL A 564 -12.69 -9.16 6.37
CA VAL A 564 -13.72 -9.10 7.42
C VAL A 564 -13.26 -10.04 8.53
N ASP A 565 -13.02 -9.47 9.71
CA ASP A 565 -12.53 -10.18 10.88
C ASP A 565 -13.61 -10.23 11.95
N PHE A 566 -14.12 -11.43 12.23
CA PHE A 566 -15.15 -11.66 13.23
C PHE A 566 -14.52 -11.97 14.58
N GLN A 567 -14.73 -11.14 15.60
CA GLN A 567 -14.38 -11.47 16.97
C GLN A 567 -15.54 -11.19 17.93
N GLY A 568 -15.58 -11.95 19.03
CA GLY A 568 -16.76 -12.04 19.89
C GLY A 568 -17.86 -12.83 19.20
N GLY A 569 -19.11 -12.60 19.62
CA GLY A 569 -20.23 -13.42 19.17
C GLY A 569 -20.38 -14.69 20.00
N THR A 570 -21.62 -15.18 20.08
CA THR A 570 -21.96 -16.49 20.63
C THR A 570 -23.22 -17.00 19.91
N LEU A 571 -23.54 -18.29 20.02
CA LEU A 571 -24.82 -18.82 19.52
C LEU A 571 -26.07 -18.04 20.02
N ALA A 572 -26.00 -17.46 21.22
CA ALA A 572 -27.10 -16.68 21.80
C ALA A 572 -27.13 -15.21 21.35
N SER A 573 -25.98 -14.70 20.88
CA SER A 573 -25.81 -13.32 20.40
C SER A 573 -24.79 -13.35 19.25
N PRO A 574 -25.20 -13.76 18.04
CA PRO A 574 -24.29 -13.89 16.91
C PRO A 574 -23.85 -12.53 16.36
N ASN A 575 -22.74 -12.50 15.63
CA ASN A 575 -22.36 -11.39 14.77
C ASN A 575 -23.17 -11.44 13.47
N TRP A 576 -23.64 -10.28 13.03
CA TRP A 576 -24.40 -10.10 11.80
C TRP A 576 -23.78 -8.98 10.99
N LEU A 577 -23.34 -9.31 9.78
CA LEU A 577 -23.00 -8.36 8.74
C LEU A 577 -24.05 -8.49 7.63
N ILE A 578 -24.87 -7.45 7.47
CA ILE A 578 -26.01 -7.44 6.54
C ILE A 578 -25.75 -6.42 5.43
N LEU A 579 -25.79 -6.89 4.19
CA LEU A 579 -25.43 -6.12 2.99
C LEU A 579 -26.56 -6.11 1.97
N ASP A 580 -26.73 -4.99 1.24
CA ASP A 580 -27.52 -5.01 0.00
C ASP A 580 -26.72 -5.62 -1.16
N ASP A 581 -25.39 -5.44 -1.20
CA ASP A 581 -24.51 -5.94 -2.26
C ASP A 581 -23.07 -6.23 -1.77
N LEU A 582 -22.37 -7.17 -2.43
CA LEU A 582 -21.00 -7.57 -2.12
C LEU A 582 -20.19 -7.79 -3.41
N LYS A 583 -19.15 -6.97 -3.62
CA LYS A 583 -18.33 -6.96 -4.83
C LYS A 583 -16.85 -7.14 -4.54
N VAL A 584 -16.23 -8.16 -5.15
CA VAL A 584 -14.78 -8.34 -5.17
C VAL A 584 -14.26 -8.05 -6.58
N PHE A 585 -13.50 -6.96 -6.75
CA PHE A 585 -13.05 -6.49 -8.07
C PHE A 585 -11.79 -7.24 -8.53
N HIS A 586 -11.97 -8.29 -9.32
CA HIS A 586 -10.88 -9.12 -9.83
C HIS A 586 -10.24 -8.61 -11.14
N SER A 587 -10.75 -7.53 -11.74
CA SER A 587 -10.23 -6.97 -13.01
C SER A 587 -8.99 -6.09 -12.83
N GLU A 588 -8.65 -5.71 -11.61
CA GLU A 588 -7.53 -4.83 -11.25
C GLU A 588 -6.53 -5.55 -10.33
N GLY A 589 -6.01 -6.70 -10.77
CA GLY A 589 -5.19 -7.57 -9.93
C GLY A 589 -6.02 -8.55 -9.10
N SER A 590 -5.34 -9.51 -8.47
CA SER A 590 -5.94 -10.60 -7.70
C SER A 590 -6.51 -10.10 -6.37
N SER A 591 -7.61 -9.34 -6.41
CA SER A 591 -8.38 -8.95 -5.24
C SER A 591 -9.00 -10.17 -4.57
N VAL A 592 -9.05 -10.16 -3.24
CA VAL A 592 -9.58 -11.25 -2.44
C VAL A 592 -10.24 -10.69 -1.19
N LEU A 593 -11.38 -11.26 -0.82
CA LEU A 593 -11.99 -11.06 0.49
C LEU A 593 -11.61 -12.23 1.40
N LEU A 594 -10.93 -11.93 2.49
CA LEU A 594 -10.66 -12.90 3.54
C LEU A 594 -11.67 -12.72 4.67
N VAL A 595 -12.25 -13.83 5.11
CA VAL A 595 -13.09 -13.90 6.29
C VAL A 595 -12.33 -14.64 7.36
N ARG A 596 -11.98 -13.92 8.43
CA ARG A 596 -11.18 -14.44 9.55
C ARG A 596 -12.03 -14.72 10.76
N ASN A 597 -11.52 -15.65 11.57
CA ASN A 597 -12.09 -16.02 12.87
C ASN A 597 -13.58 -16.39 12.78
N TRP A 598 -14.01 -16.92 11.64
CA TRP A 598 -15.38 -17.32 11.38
C TRP A 598 -15.78 -18.56 12.19
N VAL A 599 -16.87 -18.46 12.92
CA VAL A 599 -17.49 -19.56 13.65
C VAL A 599 -18.90 -19.80 13.11
N ASP A 600 -19.14 -21.02 12.62
CA ASP A 600 -20.46 -21.38 12.08
C ASP A 600 -21.55 -21.19 13.14
N LEU A 601 -22.65 -20.60 12.70
CA LEU A 601 -23.81 -20.21 13.51
C LEU A 601 -23.62 -19.03 14.47
N GLU A 602 -22.39 -18.67 14.83
CA GLU A 602 -22.10 -17.49 15.65
C GLU A 602 -21.81 -16.25 14.81
N ASP A 603 -21.36 -16.44 13.56
CA ASP A 603 -21.15 -15.36 12.60
C ASP A 603 -22.06 -15.52 11.38
N ARG A 604 -22.54 -14.39 10.85
CA ARG A 604 -23.47 -14.33 9.72
C ARG A 604 -23.05 -13.23 8.75
N LEU A 605 -22.82 -13.61 7.49
CA LEU A 605 -22.65 -12.69 6.37
C LEU A 605 -23.85 -12.84 5.42
N LEU A 606 -24.75 -11.86 5.46
CA LEU A 606 -25.98 -11.84 4.67
C LEU A 606 -25.88 -10.83 3.54
N VAL A 607 -26.29 -11.24 2.33
CA VAL A 607 -26.35 -10.39 1.14
C VAL A 607 -27.75 -10.46 0.55
N ARG A 608 -28.36 -9.30 0.27
CA ARG A 608 -29.72 -9.23 -0.28
C ARG A 608 -29.79 -9.93 -1.65
N ARG A 609 -30.84 -10.71 -1.88
CA ARG A 609 -31.08 -11.42 -3.16
C ARG A 609 -31.24 -10.51 -4.35
N SER A 610 -31.70 -9.28 -4.13
CA SER A 610 -31.81 -8.24 -5.16
C SER A 610 -30.53 -7.44 -5.37
N GLY A 611 -29.43 -7.79 -4.68
CA GLY A 611 -28.11 -7.23 -4.90
C GLY A 611 -27.57 -7.54 -6.30
N GLY A 612 -26.38 -7.03 -6.62
CA GLY A 612 -25.72 -7.28 -7.89
C GLY A 612 -25.31 -8.74 -8.10
N ASP A 613 -24.39 -8.98 -9.02
CA ASP A 613 -23.92 -10.33 -9.36
C ASP A 613 -22.97 -10.91 -8.28
N LEU A 614 -23.54 -11.32 -7.14
CA LEU A 614 -22.81 -11.98 -6.05
C LEU A 614 -22.03 -13.21 -6.54
N ALA A 615 -22.56 -13.92 -7.55
CA ALA A 615 -21.94 -15.14 -8.07
C ALA A 615 -20.54 -14.88 -8.65
N ALA A 616 -20.32 -13.71 -9.26
CA ALA A 616 -18.99 -13.30 -9.74
C ALA A 616 -17.97 -13.07 -8.61
N SER A 617 -18.44 -12.72 -7.40
CA SER A 617 -17.58 -12.48 -6.23
C SER A 617 -17.20 -13.76 -5.49
N LEU A 618 -18.07 -14.77 -5.43
CA LEU A 618 -17.91 -15.98 -4.60
C LEU A 618 -16.56 -16.72 -4.74
N PRO A 619 -15.97 -16.87 -5.94
CA PRO A 619 -14.67 -17.55 -6.08
C PRO A 619 -13.51 -16.82 -5.38
N TYR A 620 -13.67 -15.53 -5.11
CA TYR A 620 -12.65 -14.65 -4.54
C TYR A 620 -12.89 -14.34 -3.04
N ILE A 621 -13.83 -15.04 -2.42
CA ILE A 621 -14.08 -14.98 -0.98
C ILE A 621 -13.47 -16.23 -0.36
N HIS A 622 -12.62 -16.07 0.65
CA HIS A 622 -11.96 -17.19 1.33
C HIS A 622 -12.16 -17.08 2.83
N PHE A 623 -12.64 -18.15 3.43
CA PHE A 623 -12.74 -18.29 4.87
C PHE A 623 -11.49 -19.00 5.37
N GLU A 624 -10.79 -18.41 6.34
CA GLU A 624 -9.58 -19.02 6.90
C GLU A 624 -9.91 -20.37 7.55
N GLY A 625 -9.11 -21.39 7.22
CA GLY A 625 -9.32 -22.76 7.68
C GLY A 625 -10.33 -23.58 6.85
N TYR A 626 -10.82 -23.06 5.71
CA TYR A 626 -11.75 -23.77 4.81
C TYR A 626 -11.18 -23.88 3.38
N ALA A 627 -11.89 -24.62 2.52
CA ALA A 627 -11.54 -24.71 1.11
C ALA A 627 -11.66 -23.34 0.41
N PRO A 628 -10.85 -23.06 -0.63
CA PRO A 628 -10.93 -21.80 -1.37
C PRO A 628 -12.31 -21.59 -2.01
N GLY A 629 -12.83 -20.37 -1.88
CA GLY A 629 -14.12 -19.95 -2.42
C GLY A 629 -15.24 -19.97 -1.36
N ALA A 630 -16.34 -19.30 -1.68
CA ALA A 630 -17.56 -19.31 -0.88
C ALA A 630 -18.73 -19.87 -1.67
N ILE A 631 -19.78 -20.29 -0.96
CA ILE A 631 -21.06 -20.67 -1.54
C ILE A 631 -22.19 -19.89 -0.87
N THR A 632 -23.35 -19.86 -1.51
CA THR A 632 -24.57 -19.30 -0.93
C THR A 632 -25.46 -20.38 -0.33
N ARG A 633 -26.07 -20.07 0.82
CA ARG A 633 -27.14 -20.83 1.45
C ARG A 633 -28.40 -19.97 1.51
N ASP A 634 -29.57 -20.58 1.28
CA ASP A 634 -30.84 -19.90 1.52
C ASP A 634 -30.96 -19.53 3.01
N TYR A 635 -31.06 -18.24 3.32
CA TYR A 635 -31.36 -17.78 4.68
C TYR A 635 -32.86 -17.52 4.82
N ASP A 636 -33.39 -16.58 4.04
CA ASP A 636 -34.82 -16.28 3.96
C ASP A 636 -35.21 -15.78 2.55
N ALA A 637 -36.44 -15.27 2.39
CA ALA A 637 -36.94 -14.76 1.11
C ALA A 637 -36.20 -13.51 0.59
N GLN A 638 -35.45 -12.81 1.43
CA GLN A 638 -34.77 -11.55 1.12
C GLN A 638 -33.26 -11.68 1.02
N PHE A 639 -32.65 -12.64 1.72
CA PHE A 639 -31.19 -12.76 1.85
C PHE A 639 -30.65 -14.13 1.45
N TRP A 640 -29.47 -14.09 0.84
CA TRP A 640 -28.52 -15.19 0.79
C TRP A 640 -27.58 -15.08 1.98
N GLU A 641 -27.20 -16.21 2.57
CA GLU A 641 -26.06 -16.27 3.48
C GLU A 641 -24.83 -16.75 2.72
N VAL A 642 -23.72 -16.04 2.86
CA VAL A 642 -22.42 -16.43 2.30
C VAL A 642 -21.70 -17.27 3.35
N VAL A 643 -21.37 -18.51 2.99
CA VAL A 643 -20.76 -19.49 3.89
C VAL A 643 -19.50 -20.11 3.25
N PRO A 644 -18.57 -20.66 4.05
CA PRO A 644 -17.41 -21.35 3.51
C PRO A 644 -17.78 -22.51 2.58
N ALA A 645 -16.98 -22.72 1.54
CA ALA A 645 -17.09 -23.93 0.72
C ALA A 645 -16.70 -25.16 1.57
N PRO A 646 -17.48 -26.26 1.51
CA PRO A 646 -17.16 -27.48 2.24
C PRO A 646 -15.85 -28.10 1.75
N GLU A 647 -15.01 -28.58 2.67
CA GLU A 647 -13.82 -29.34 2.31
C GLU A 647 -14.20 -30.60 1.49
N ALA A 648 -13.38 -30.95 0.49
CA ALA A 648 -13.65 -32.10 -0.38
C ALA A 648 -13.78 -33.44 0.39
N SER A 649 -13.09 -33.57 1.53
CA SER A 649 -13.18 -34.68 2.47
C SER A 649 -14.54 -34.77 3.18
N THR A 650 -15.18 -33.63 3.46
CA THR A 650 -16.48 -33.55 4.14
C THR A 650 -17.61 -33.91 3.19
N CYS A 651 -17.52 -33.55 1.92
CA CYS A 651 -18.43 -34.08 0.89
C CYS A 651 -18.34 -35.61 0.79
N GLY A 652 -17.12 -36.18 0.84
CA GLY A 652 -16.93 -37.64 0.88
C GLY A 652 -17.50 -38.31 2.14
N ALA A 653 -17.38 -37.66 3.30
CA ALA A 653 -17.93 -38.17 4.56
C ALA A 653 -19.46 -38.09 4.63
N VAL A 654 -20.08 -37.03 4.11
CA VAL A 654 -21.55 -36.88 4.05
C VAL A 654 -22.16 -37.89 3.07
N PHE A 655 -21.57 -38.10 1.89
CA PHE A 655 -22.02 -39.17 0.99
C PHE A 655 -21.71 -40.57 1.53
N GLY A 656 -20.60 -40.76 2.27
CA GLY A 656 -20.28 -42.01 2.96
C GLY A 656 -21.26 -42.36 4.07
N ALA A 657 -21.68 -41.39 4.88
CA ALA A 657 -22.65 -41.57 5.96
C ALA A 657 -24.07 -41.80 5.45
N VAL A 658 -24.50 -41.07 4.41
CA VAL A 658 -25.81 -41.28 3.76
C VAL A 658 -25.84 -42.62 3.00
N GLY A 659 -24.73 -43.00 2.36
CA GLY A 659 -24.57 -44.29 1.69
C GLY A 659 -24.62 -45.48 2.66
N LEU A 660 -23.96 -45.38 3.82
CA LEU A 660 -24.03 -46.38 4.89
C LEU A 660 -25.42 -46.45 5.53
N GLY A 661 -26.10 -45.31 5.70
CA GLY A 661 -27.48 -45.25 6.19
C GLY A 661 -28.47 -45.93 5.26
N LEU A 662 -28.34 -45.72 3.94
CA LEU A 662 -29.16 -46.38 2.92
C LEU A 662 -28.83 -47.88 2.78
N TRP A 663 -27.56 -48.26 2.89
CA TRP A 663 -27.15 -49.68 2.88
C TRP A 663 -27.63 -50.43 4.13
N ALA A 664 -27.53 -49.84 5.31
CA ALA A 664 -28.04 -50.42 6.56
C ALA A 664 -29.57 -50.56 6.55
N ARG A 665 -30.29 -49.59 5.96
CA ARG A 665 -31.75 -49.65 5.76
C ARG A 665 -32.15 -50.76 4.79
N ARG A 666 -31.38 -51.00 3.71
CA ARG A 666 -31.58 -52.13 2.79
C ARG A 666 -31.31 -53.49 3.45
N ARG A 667 -30.32 -53.57 4.35
CA ARG A 667 -29.97 -54.83 5.03
C ARG A 667 -30.98 -55.22 6.13
N ARG A 668 -31.72 -54.26 6.71
CA ARG A 668 -32.83 -54.54 7.64
C ARG A 668 -34.10 -55.02 6.93
N GLN A 669 -34.32 -54.67 5.67
CA GLN A 669 -35.44 -55.19 4.87
C GLN A 669 -35.23 -56.63 4.36
N LEU A 670 -34.00 -57.15 4.41
CA LEU A 670 -33.65 -58.50 3.94
C LEU A 670 -33.55 -59.56 5.08
N LYS A 671 -33.94 -59.22 6.31
CA LYS A 671 -34.02 -60.16 7.45
C LYS A 671 -35.42 -60.25 8.07
N GLY A 672 -36.44 -59.80 7.34
CA GLY A 672 -37.85 -59.88 7.71
C GLY A 672 -38.67 -60.71 6.72
N ILE A 673 -38.12 -61.86 6.31
CA ILE A 673 -38.85 -63.03 5.78
C ILE A 673 -38.27 -64.25 6.48
#